data_AF-A0AAD5I087-F1
#
_entry.id   AF-A0AAD5I087-F1
#
_cell.length_a   1.000
_cell.length_b   1.000
_cell.length_c   1.000
_cell.angle_alpha   90.00
_cell.angle_beta   90.00
_cell.angle_gamma   90.00
#
_symmetry.space_group_name_H-M   'P 1'
#
loop_
_entity.id
_entity.type
_entity.pdbx_description
1 polymer ?
#
loop_
_entity_poly.entity_id
_entity_poly.type
_entity_poly.pdbx_seq_one_letter_code
_entity_poly.pdbx_strand_id
1 'polypeptide(L)'
;MLPLRLRLASFPRLTLLRRGNASLAAPRQPLTGLRVLDMSRVLAGPYCAQILGDLGAEVIKIEHPTRGDDTRAWGPPYAPYLDGRSGQGESAYYLSVNRNKKSLALSFKEKAGVDIITKLVKNSDVLVENYLPGSLKKYGLDYESLAKINPKLIYASITGYGQTGPYSDRAGYDVMVEAEMGLMHITGPRDGPPVKVGVAVTDLTTGLYAVNSVLAAIIERGQSGQGQHLDVCLSDCQVATLSNMAQSVLVTGKRDGGRYGTSHPSVVPYRAFRTSDGDILIGGANDRLFGVLCNCLGKPEWASDERFSTNSSRVANREVLENWIEDATKSKTTQEWLDIFEGTGLPYAKVNDLKDTLNHPHVTARGMVKELDHPALGKLKVLNSPVQYSRTGPSIRNPPPLLGQHTEEVLAEVLGLDAAEIKQLEHDQVSYFLLLGEIVSMAPGQVTTATFPQQLLAGGVAGISEILIMYPLDVVKTRLQLQRSTSGTVVYTSMIGCFRKIAKQEGVGRFYRGILAPILMETPKRATKFTANDSWAKFYAEVFQTQRRDQKLAILTGASAGATESIVVVPFELVKIRLQDKSSSARYKGVVDCAVKIVRESGPLGLYQGFESTVWRHIVWNAGYFGCIFQVRSLLPTADTKKGTMVNDLIAGSVGGTVGTLLNTPFDVVKSRIQSTTGAKETLPWVWSGILKVYREEGVAALYKGLVPKVMRFAPGGGIMLVVYSFMIDLLTTRE
;
A
#
# COMPACT_ATOMS: atom_id res chain seq x y z
N MET A 1 -42.54 35.73 61.73
CA MET A 1 -42.35 35.27 60.33
C MET A 1 -41.08 35.93 59.81
N LEU A 2 -40.02 35.13 59.64
CA LEU A 2 -38.66 35.55 59.24
C LEU A 2 -38.41 35.14 57.77
N PRO A 3 -37.74 35.94 56.93
CA PRO A 3 -37.26 35.48 55.64
C PRO A 3 -35.83 34.93 55.73
N LEU A 4 -35.61 33.79 55.05
CA LEU A 4 -34.37 33.04 55.00
C LEU A 4 -33.30 33.73 54.12
N ARG A 5 -32.08 33.83 54.65
CA ARG A 5 -30.86 34.26 53.93
C ARG A 5 -30.32 33.11 53.06
N LEU A 6 -30.14 33.35 51.76
CA LEU A 6 -29.36 32.49 50.87
C LEU A 6 -27.86 32.84 51.00
N ARG A 7 -27.06 31.84 51.40
CA ARG A 7 -25.59 31.90 51.44
C ARG A 7 -25.03 31.77 50.03
N LEU A 8 -24.28 32.77 49.56
CA LEU A 8 -23.39 32.65 48.41
C LEU A 8 -22.18 31.79 48.83
N ALA A 9 -22.05 30.61 48.22
CA ALA A 9 -20.87 29.77 48.37
C ALA A 9 -19.69 30.42 47.61
N SER A 10 -18.57 30.55 48.32
CA SER A 10 -17.29 31.03 47.83
C SER A 10 -16.72 30.14 46.73
N PHE A 11 -16.45 30.70 45.55
CA PHE A 11 -15.64 30.08 44.50
C PHE A 11 -14.19 29.85 45.02
N PRO A 12 -13.58 28.67 44.82
CA PRO A 12 -12.18 28.48 45.14
C PRO A 12 -11.31 29.27 44.14
N ARG A 13 -10.44 30.12 44.67
CA ARG A 13 -9.42 30.88 43.91
C ARG A 13 -8.58 29.90 43.08
N LEU A 14 -8.50 30.15 41.76
CA LEU A 14 -7.48 29.56 40.89
C LEU A 14 -6.10 29.86 41.47
N THR A 15 -5.41 28.83 41.98
CA THR A 15 -3.99 28.93 42.32
C THR A 15 -3.17 28.75 41.05
N LEU A 16 -3.13 29.79 40.21
CA LEU A 16 -2.10 29.92 39.17
C LEU A 16 -0.75 30.10 39.89
N LEU A 17 0.14 29.13 39.71
CA LEU A 17 1.51 29.14 40.20
C LEU A 17 2.20 30.46 39.79
N ARG A 18 2.45 31.30 40.80
CA ARG A 18 3.25 32.52 40.69
C ARG A 18 4.73 32.10 40.57
N ARG A 19 5.31 32.23 39.39
CA ARG A 19 6.77 32.36 39.20
C ARG A 19 7.06 33.69 38.52
N GLY A 20 8.10 34.35 39.03
CA GLY A 20 8.35 35.79 38.98
C GLY A 20 8.64 36.40 37.60
N ASN A 21 8.78 37.73 37.64
CA ASN A 21 9.15 38.66 36.56
C ASN A 21 9.84 37.99 35.36
N ALA A 22 9.05 37.64 34.35
CA ALA A 22 9.53 37.41 33.00
C ALA A 22 9.18 38.67 32.19
N SER A 23 10.16 39.19 31.45
CA SER A 23 9.91 40.11 30.32
C SER A 23 8.68 39.65 29.55
N LEU A 24 7.87 40.58 29.03
CA LEU A 24 6.71 40.29 28.17
C LEU A 24 7.12 39.35 27.03
N ALA A 25 7.06 38.04 27.30
CA ALA A 25 7.39 37.00 26.35
C ALA A 25 6.32 37.05 25.25
N ALA A 26 6.74 36.84 24.01
CA ALA A 26 5.80 36.74 22.89
C ALA A 26 4.64 35.80 23.27
N PRO A 27 3.38 36.13 22.91
CA PRO A 27 2.22 35.34 23.30
C PRO A 27 2.40 33.88 22.85
N ARG A 28 2.39 32.94 23.80
CA ARG A 28 2.46 31.49 23.48
C ARG A 28 1.22 31.07 22.68
N GLN A 29 1.39 30.12 21.76
CA GLN A 29 0.28 29.58 20.98
C GLN A 29 -0.72 28.85 21.89
N PRO A 30 -2.01 28.73 21.51
CA PRO A 30 -3.07 28.27 22.40
C PRO A 30 -2.86 26.90 23.04
N LEU A 31 -2.22 25.97 22.32
CA LEU A 31 -1.98 24.59 22.79
C LEU A 31 -0.51 24.32 23.16
N THR A 32 0.30 25.37 23.33
CA THR A 32 1.69 25.20 23.78
C THR A 32 1.74 24.46 25.11
N GLY A 33 2.54 23.38 25.15
CA GLY A 33 2.71 22.53 26.32
C GLY A 33 1.79 21.30 26.34
N LEU A 34 0.88 21.15 25.37
CA LEU A 34 0.11 19.92 25.19
C LEU A 34 0.80 18.99 24.19
N ARG A 35 0.68 17.69 24.41
CA ARG A 35 1.19 16.64 23.51
C ARG A 35 0.07 15.78 22.93
N VAL A 36 0.10 15.58 21.62
CA VAL A 36 -0.84 14.75 20.86
C VAL A 36 -0.10 13.53 20.32
N LEU A 37 -0.61 12.35 20.62
CA LEU A 37 -0.18 11.10 20.00
C LEU A 37 -1.11 10.79 18.82
N ASP A 38 -0.61 11.00 17.60
CA ASP A 38 -1.34 10.79 16.35
C ASP A 38 -1.06 9.38 15.80
N MET A 39 -1.94 8.42 16.10
CA MET A 39 -1.90 7.07 15.51
C MET A 39 -2.78 6.96 14.26
N SER A 40 -3.28 8.09 13.75
CA SER A 40 -4.21 8.10 12.63
C SER A 40 -3.50 8.09 11.28
N ARG A 41 -4.23 7.65 10.26
CA ARG A 41 -3.78 7.58 8.85
C ARG A 41 -4.76 8.28 7.91
N VAL A 42 -4.36 8.48 6.66
CA VAL A 42 -5.23 9.00 5.61
C VAL A 42 -5.52 10.49 5.77
N LEU A 43 -6.76 10.91 6.10
CA LEU A 43 -7.13 12.33 6.02
C LEU A 43 -7.78 12.89 7.28
N ALA A 44 -8.95 12.40 7.72
CA ALA A 44 -9.70 13.04 8.82
C ALA A 44 -8.89 13.17 10.13
N GLY A 45 -8.29 12.08 10.58
CA GLY A 45 -7.42 12.06 11.76
C GLY A 45 -6.15 12.90 11.59
N PRO A 46 -5.38 12.70 10.51
CA PRO A 46 -4.18 13.50 10.28
C PRO A 46 -4.48 15.00 10.17
N TYR A 47 -5.61 15.39 9.59
CA TYR A 47 -6.06 16.78 9.50
C TYR A 47 -6.40 17.37 10.87
N CYS A 48 -7.10 16.61 11.72
CA CYS A 48 -7.35 16.99 13.11
C CYS A 48 -6.03 17.24 13.87
N ALA A 49 -5.12 16.26 13.83
CA ALA A 49 -3.83 16.37 14.50
C ALA A 49 -2.96 17.53 13.95
N GLN A 50 -3.00 17.78 12.63
CA GLN A 50 -2.30 18.91 12.02
C GLN A 50 -2.82 20.25 12.56
N ILE A 51 -4.14 20.42 12.70
CA ILE A 51 -4.72 21.66 13.24
C ILE A 51 -4.31 21.87 14.71
N LEU A 52 -4.31 20.81 15.52
CA LEU A 52 -3.81 20.87 16.89
C LEU A 52 -2.32 21.26 16.93
N GLY A 53 -1.52 20.72 16.00
CA GLY A 53 -0.13 21.11 15.80
C GLY A 53 0.04 22.58 15.40
N ASP A 54 -0.76 23.08 14.45
CA ASP A 54 -0.77 24.48 14.03
C ASP A 54 -1.09 25.41 15.21
N LEU A 55 -1.98 25.00 16.11
CA LEU A 55 -2.34 25.70 17.35
C LEU A 55 -1.30 25.59 18.48
N GLY A 56 -0.19 24.88 18.27
CA GLY A 56 0.97 24.86 19.17
C GLY A 56 1.20 23.57 19.93
N ALA A 57 0.39 22.53 19.73
CA ALA A 57 0.63 21.23 20.36
C ALA A 57 1.86 20.55 19.75
N GLU A 58 2.56 19.74 20.56
CA GLU A 58 3.57 18.80 20.05
C GLU A 58 2.85 17.55 19.55
N VAL A 59 2.94 17.27 18.25
CA VAL A 59 2.26 16.13 17.63
C VAL A 59 3.29 15.05 17.28
N ILE A 60 3.17 13.88 17.89
CA ILE A 60 3.98 12.70 17.58
C ILE A 60 3.11 11.75 16.75
N LYS A 61 3.42 11.63 15.46
CA LYS A 61 2.75 10.72 14.54
C LYS A 61 3.40 9.35 14.61
N ILE A 62 2.62 8.35 15.01
CA ILE A 62 3.01 6.94 14.99
C ILE A 62 2.75 6.38 13.60
N GLU A 63 3.81 5.97 12.91
CA GLU A 63 3.73 5.47 11.55
C GLU A 63 4.25 4.04 11.46
N HIS A 64 3.72 3.26 10.52
CA HIS A 64 4.29 1.93 10.29
C HIS A 64 5.74 2.06 9.83
N PRO A 65 6.68 1.26 10.36
CA PRO A 65 8.11 1.55 10.20
C PRO A 65 8.62 1.62 8.76
N THR A 66 8.01 0.85 7.85
CA THR A 66 8.43 0.76 6.44
C THR A 66 7.52 1.50 5.46
N ARG A 67 6.19 1.35 5.60
CA ARG A 67 5.21 1.95 4.66
C ARG A 67 4.78 3.36 5.05
N GLY A 68 4.92 3.74 6.32
CA GLY A 68 4.39 5.00 6.84
C GLY A 68 2.87 5.08 6.86
N ASP A 69 2.35 6.30 6.77
CA ASP A 69 0.97 6.60 6.39
C ASP A 69 0.68 6.17 4.94
N ASP A 70 -0.50 5.59 4.69
CA ASP A 70 -0.89 5.12 3.35
C ASP A 70 -0.87 6.25 2.31
N THR A 71 -1.13 7.49 2.74
CA THR A 71 -1.13 8.66 1.84
C THR A 71 0.24 8.98 1.26
N ARG A 72 1.36 8.55 1.87
CA ARG A 72 2.71 8.72 1.28
C ARG A 72 2.82 8.09 -0.10
N ALA A 73 2.07 7.01 -0.35
CA ALA A 73 2.02 6.29 -1.61
C ALA A 73 0.87 6.74 -2.54
N TRP A 74 0.06 7.73 -2.15
CA TRP A 74 -1.09 8.20 -2.93
C TRP A 74 -0.71 9.37 -3.85
N GLY A 75 -0.03 9.04 -4.94
CA GLY A 75 0.22 9.96 -6.06
C GLY A 75 0.06 9.26 -7.42
N PRO A 76 0.37 9.93 -8.54
CA PRO A 76 0.89 11.31 -8.64
C PRO A 76 -0.12 12.39 -8.21
N PRO A 77 0.33 13.63 -7.90
CA PRO A 77 1.71 14.11 -7.99
C PRO A 77 2.55 13.84 -6.73
N TYR A 78 3.85 13.70 -6.94
CA TYR A 78 4.88 13.60 -5.89
C TYR A 78 5.83 14.80 -5.95
N ALA A 79 6.21 15.31 -4.78
CA ALA A 79 7.31 16.27 -4.66
C ALA A 79 8.63 15.48 -4.64
N PRO A 80 9.55 15.70 -5.60
CA PRO A 80 10.75 14.89 -5.74
C PRO A 80 11.77 15.17 -4.62
N TYR A 81 12.57 14.16 -4.28
CA TYR A 81 13.71 14.34 -3.38
C TYR A 81 14.81 15.14 -4.07
N LEU A 82 15.36 16.12 -3.34
CA LEU A 82 16.44 17.02 -3.79
C LEU A 82 17.74 16.83 -2.97
N ASP A 83 17.72 15.97 -1.96
CA ASP A 83 18.86 15.65 -1.08
C ASP A 83 19.68 14.43 -1.56
N GLY A 84 19.45 13.99 -2.80
CA GLY A 84 20.14 12.85 -3.40
C GLY A 84 19.51 11.48 -3.13
N ARG A 85 18.44 11.42 -2.33
CA ARG A 85 17.67 10.18 -2.11
C ARG A 85 17.00 9.70 -3.40
N SER A 86 16.93 8.39 -3.59
CA SER A 86 16.19 7.76 -4.69
C SER A 86 14.73 7.51 -4.32
N GLY A 87 13.85 7.46 -5.33
CA GLY A 87 12.42 7.21 -5.14
C GLY A 87 11.53 8.26 -5.82
N GLN A 88 10.21 8.11 -5.69
CA GLN A 88 9.24 9.02 -6.32
C GLN A 88 9.13 10.38 -5.60
N GLY A 89 9.64 10.47 -4.37
CA GLY A 89 9.45 11.62 -3.48
C GLY A 89 8.31 11.41 -2.48
N GLU A 90 7.79 12.51 -1.94
CA GLU A 90 6.64 12.50 -1.02
C GLU A 90 5.37 12.92 -1.76
N SER A 91 4.25 12.23 -1.56
CA SER A 91 3.00 12.57 -2.24
C SER A 91 2.46 13.94 -1.82
N ALA A 92 1.85 14.67 -2.76
CA ALA A 92 1.17 15.92 -2.41
C ALA A 92 0.05 15.73 -1.37
N TYR A 93 -0.57 14.54 -1.35
CA TYR A 93 -1.60 14.19 -0.38
C TYR A 93 -1.01 14.14 1.04
N TYR A 94 0.08 13.40 1.26
CA TYR A 94 0.74 13.31 2.56
C TYR A 94 1.19 14.68 3.06
N LEU A 95 1.79 15.47 2.17
CA LEU A 95 2.31 16.81 2.49
C LEU A 95 1.20 17.79 2.90
N SER A 96 -0.05 17.57 2.50
CA SER A 96 -1.16 18.48 2.79
C SER A 96 -1.66 18.43 4.25
N VAL A 97 -1.44 17.32 4.95
CA VAL A 97 -2.05 17.04 6.27
C VAL A 97 -1.09 16.55 7.36
N ASN A 98 0.23 16.73 7.18
CA ASN A 98 1.22 16.26 8.16
C ASN A 98 2.28 17.29 8.60
N ARG A 99 2.12 18.59 8.31
CA ARG A 99 3.03 19.63 8.86
C ARG A 99 2.90 19.72 10.39
N ASN A 100 3.90 20.29 11.05
CA ASN A 100 3.95 20.42 12.52
C ASN A 100 3.92 19.09 13.30
N LYS A 101 4.27 17.97 12.66
CA LYS A 101 4.34 16.65 13.29
C LYS A 101 5.78 16.13 13.36
N LYS A 102 6.07 15.35 14.40
CA LYS A 102 7.25 14.50 14.51
C LYS A 102 6.86 13.08 14.10
N SER A 103 7.57 12.48 13.14
CA SER A 103 7.31 11.09 12.71
C SER A 103 8.13 10.10 13.54
N LEU A 104 7.45 9.16 14.19
CA LEU A 104 8.02 8.01 14.90
C LEU A 104 7.62 6.72 14.15
N ALA A 105 8.61 6.05 13.57
CA ALA A 105 8.45 4.79 12.85
C ALA A 105 8.37 3.62 13.85
N LEU A 106 7.16 3.14 14.15
CA LEU A 106 6.93 2.15 15.21
C LEU A 106 5.85 1.13 14.85
N SER A 107 6.16 -0.16 15.04
CA SER A 107 5.16 -1.23 14.93
C SER A 107 4.66 -1.63 16.30
N PHE A 108 3.35 -1.54 16.53
CA PHE A 108 2.69 -2.04 17.75
C PHE A 108 2.17 -3.49 17.62
N LYS A 109 2.58 -4.22 16.58
CA LYS A 109 2.31 -5.66 16.50
C LYS A 109 3.10 -6.44 17.55
N GLU A 110 4.28 -5.95 17.87
CA GLU A 110 5.15 -6.50 18.90
C GLU A 110 4.88 -5.84 20.25
N LYS A 111 5.07 -6.62 21.32
CA LYS A 111 4.86 -6.14 22.69
C LYS A 111 5.70 -4.90 23.01
N ALA A 112 6.95 -4.86 22.57
CA ALA A 112 7.82 -3.70 22.77
C ALA A 112 7.25 -2.41 22.17
N GLY A 113 6.60 -2.48 21.01
CA GLY A 113 5.93 -1.33 20.41
C GLY A 113 4.70 -0.89 21.18
N VAL A 114 3.91 -1.84 21.69
CA VAL A 114 2.80 -1.55 22.62
C VAL A 114 3.30 -0.87 23.89
N ASP A 115 4.42 -1.34 24.45
CA ASP A 115 5.02 -0.79 25.66
C ASP A 115 5.52 0.65 25.42
N ILE A 116 6.12 0.93 24.26
CA ILE A 116 6.52 2.29 23.85
C ILE A 116 5.32 3.22 23.74
N ILE A 117 4.26 2.81 23.01
CA ILE A 117 3.03 3.61 22.89
C ILE A 117 2.43 3.86 24.27
N THR A 118 2.37 2.84 25.12
CA THR A 118 1.85 2.96 26.48
C THR A 118 2.63 3.97 27.32
N LYS A 119 3.97 3.99 27.20
CA LYS A 119 4.81 5.00 27.86
C LYS A 119 4.60 6.40 27.28
N LEU A 120 4.41 6.53 25.97
CA LEU A 120 4.08 7.81 25.33
C LEU A 120 2.72 8.34 25.79
N VAL A 121 1.71 7.47 25.94
CA VAL A 121 0.37 7.82 26.44
C VAL A 121 0.42 8.44 27.84
N LYS A 122 1.29 7.94 28.73
CA LYS A 122 1.50 8.54 30.06
C LYS A 122 1.95 10.00 30.00
N ASN A 123 2.61 10.38 28.92
CA ASN A 123 3.19 11.70 28.71
C ASN A 123 2.44 12.52 27.65
N SER A 124 1.24 12.08 27.25
CA SER A 124 0.42 12.71 26.22
C SER A 124 -0.91 13.20 26.79
N ASP A 125 -1.45 14.26 26.21
CA ASP A 125 -2.73 14.84 26.58
C ASP A 125 -3.88 14.31 25.74
N VAL A 126 -3.60 14.09 24.46
CA VAL A 126 -4.57 13.67 23.46
C VAL A 126 -4.00 12.48 22.70
N LEU A 127 -4.83 11.47 22.42
CA LEU A 127 -4.54 10.43 21.44
C LEU A 127 -5.58 10.52 20.33
N VAL A 128 -5.14 10.54 19.08
CA VAL A 128 -6.02 10.52 17.89
C VAL A 128 -5.77 9.23 17.12
N GLU A 129 -6.82 8.48 16.83
CA GLU A 129 -6.73 7.24 16.07
C GLU A 129 -7.96 7.04 15.17
N ASN A 130 -7.81 6.21 14.14
CA ASN A 130 -8.88 5.91 13.18
C ASN A 130 -8.90 4.43 12.77
N TYR A 131 -8.64 3.53 13.71
CA TYR A 131 -8.79 2.10 13.47
C TYR A 131 -10.26 1.68 13.59
N LEU A 132 -10.60 0.55 12.99
CA LEU A 132 -11.94 -0.03 13.17
C LEU A 132 -12.22 -0.26 14.66
N PRO A 133 -13.44 0.00 15.13
CA PRO A 133 -13.85 -0.26 16.51
C PRO A 133 -13.37 -1.61 17.03
N GLY A 134 -12.83 -1.61 18.25
CA GLY A 134 -12.27 -2.81 18.90
C GLY A 134 -10.90 -3.29 18.38
N SER A 135 -10.37 -2.76 17.27
CA SER A 135 -9.10 -3.25 16.69
C SER A 135 -7.89 -3.09 17.61
N LEU A 136 -7.87 -2.03 18.42
CA LEU A 136 -6.79 -1.73 19.36
C LEU A 136 -6.94 -2.45 20.71
N LYS A 137 -8.12 -3.02 21.00
CA LYS A 137 -8.41 -3.68 22.28
C LYS A 137 -7.49 -4.88 22.55
N LYS A 138 -7.20 -5.68 21.52
CA LYS A 138 -6.27 -6.82 21.63
C LYS A 138 -4.83 -6.44 21.97
N TYR A 139 -4.45 -5.17 21.76
CA TYR A 139 -3.14 -4.64 22.12
C TYR A 139 -3.18 -3.88 23.46
N GLY A 140 -4.35 -3.73 24.10
CA GLY A 140 -4.51 -2.87 25.27
C GLY A 140 -4.33 -1.38 24.96
N LEU A 141 -4.53 -0.99 23.70
CA LEU A 141 -4.39 0.40 23.22
C LEU A 141 -5.75 1.08 22.98
N ASP A 142 -6.85 0.46 23.39
CA ASP A 142 -8.18 1.07 23.40
C ASP A 142 -8.36 2.03 24.58
N TYR A 143 -9.40 2.86 24.53
CA TYR A 143 -9.68 3.86 25.56
C TYR A 143 -9.80 3.26 26.97
N GLU A 144 -10.56 2.17 27.17
CA GLU A 144 -10.78 1.59 28.51
C GLU A 144 -9.46 1.12 29.14
N SER A 145 -8.54 0.62 28.31
CA SER A 145 -7.21 0.19 28.73
C SER A 145 -6.31 1.39 29.06
N LEU A 146 -6.24 2.38 28.17
CA LEU A 146 -5.34 3.52 28.31
C LEU A 146 -5.80 4.55 29.35
N ALA A 147 -7.11 4.71 29.58
CA ALA A 147 -7.64 5.60 30.60
C ALA A 147 -7.24 5.18 32.02
N LYS A 148 -6.99 3.87 32.26
CA LYS A 148 -6.44 3.37 33.53
C LYS A 148 -5.00 3.80 33.74
N ILE A 149 -4.27 4.03 32.65
CA ILE A 149 -2.85 4.41 32.66
C ILE A 149 -2.71 5.92 32.74
N ASN A 150 -3.55 6.64 32.01
CA ASN A 150 -3.64 8.10 32.03
C ASN A 150 -5.12 8.54 32.12
N PRO A 151 -5.66 8.75 33.34
CA PRO A 151 -7.04 9.20 33.53
C PRO A 151 -7.34 10.60 32.95
N LYS A 152 -6.31 11.37 32.58
CA LYS A 152 -6.41 12.70 31.98
C LYS A 152 -6.42 12.65 30.44
N LEU A 153 -6.33 11.47 29.84
CA LEU A 153 -6.22 11.28 28.41
C LEU A 153 -7.53 11.64 27.71
N ILE A 154 -7.45 12.55 26.74
CA ILE A 154 -8.53 12.77 25.78
C ILE A 154 -8.25 11.83 24.60
N TYR A 155 -9.09 10.82 24.44
CA TYR A 155 -8.92 9.81 23.40
C TYR A 155 -9.94 10.07 22.29
N ALA A 156 -9.51 10.35 21.08
CA ALA A 156 -10.37 10.62 19.94
C ALA A 156 -10.31 9.48 18.93
N SER A 157 -11.41 8.73 18.83
CA SER A 157 -11.65 7.75 17.77
C SER A 157 -12.34 8.41 16.60
N ILE A 158 -11.72 8.40 15.42
CA ILE A 158 -12.29 8.94 14.18
C ILE A 158 -12.59 7.78 13.24
N THR A 159 -13.85 7.35 13.13
CA THR A 159 -14.21 6.12 12.40
C THR A 159 -15.20 6.39 11.24
N GLY A 160 -15.41 5.39 10.38
CA GLY A 160 -16.39 5.52 9.29
C GLY A 160 -17.84 5.68 9.80
N TYR A 161 -18.24 4.83 10.75
CA TYR A 161 -19.64 4.65 11.16
C TYR A 161 -19.87 4.65 12.69
N GLY A 162 -18.87 5.04 13.48
CA GLY A 162 -18.97 5.13 14.95
C GLY A 162 -18.53 3.88 15.69
N GLN A 163 -18.29 4.00 17.00
CA GLN A 163 -18.00 2.85 17.88
C GLN A 163 -19.25 2.01 18.15
N THR A 164 -20.44 2.53 17.85
CA THR A 164 -21.73 1.87 18.07
C THR A 164 -22.60 1.91 16.81
N GLY A 165 -23.76 1.27 16.85
CA GLY A 165 -24.68 1.19 15.72
C GLY A 165 -24.41 -0.01 14.80
N PRO A 166 -25.33 -0.26 13.85
CA PRO A 166 -25.36 -1.50 13.07
C PRO A 166 -24.19 -1.65 12.08
N TYR A 167 -23.46 -0.56 11.81
CA TYR A 167 -22.37 -0.51 10.83
C TYR A 167 -21.00 -0.24 11.46
N SER A 168 -20.90 -0.32 12.78
CA SER A 168 -19.67 -0.04 13.54
C SER A 168 -18.47 -0.90 13.11
N ASP A 169 -18.69 -2.12 12.61
CA ASP A 169 -17.63 -3.01 12.13
C ASP A 169 -17.20 -2.75 10.67
N ARG A 170 -17.88 -1.85 9.95
CA ARG A 170 -17.57 -1.54 8.55
C ARG A 170 -16.39 -0.58 8.42
N ALA A 171 -15.52 -0.88 7.46
CA ALA A 171 -14.55 0.10 6.97
C ALA A 171 -15.27 1.22 6.20
N GLY A 172 -14.90 2.46 6.49
CA GLY A 172 -15.43 3.64 5.82
C GLY A 172 -14.29 4.52 5.30
N TYR A 173 -14.37 4.88 4.03
CA TYR A 173 -13.71 6.07 3.50
C TYR A 173 -14.78 7.10 3.14
N ASP A 174 -14.35 8.36 3.07
CA ASP A 174 -15.14 9.51 2.66
C ASP A 174 -16.17 9.22 1.56
N VAL A 175 -15.74 8.71 0.40
CA VAL A 175 -16.63 8.50 -0.75
C VAL A 175 -17.74 7.46 -0.52
N MET A 176 -17.51 6.45 0.32
CA MET A 176 -18.56 5.47 0.67
C MET A 176 -19.60 6.10 1.57
N VAL A 177 -19.16 6.91 2.53
CA VAL A 177 -20.06 7.67 3.41
C VAL A 177 -20.79 8.75 2.61
N GLU A 178 -20.13 9.38 1.64
CA GLU A 178 -20.72 10.35 0.73
C GLU A 178 -21.91 9.77 -0.03
N ALA A 179 -21.75 8.55 -0.54
CA ALA A 179 -22.79 7.81 -1.23
C ALA A 179 -23.95 7.43 -0.29
N GLU A 180 -23.64 6.87 0.88
CA GLU A 180 -24.63 6.29 1.77
C GLU A 180 -25.42 7.36 2.55
N MET A 181 -24.75 8.43 2.99
CA MET A 181 -25.34 9.49 3.81
C MET A 181 -25.75 10.72 2.98
N GLY A 182 -26.17 10.51 1.72
CA GLY A 182 -26.95 11.46 0.93
C GLY A 182 -26.22 12.63 0.24
N LEU A 183 -24.94 12.90 0.56
CA LEU A 183 -24.23 14.04 -0.04
C LEU A 183 -23.98 13.85 -1.54
N MET A 184 -23.64 12.63 -1.96
CA MET A 184 -23.45 12.31 -3.38
C MET A 184 -24.78 12.41 -4.16
N HIS A 185 -25.91 12.10 -3.51
CA HIS A 185 -27.22 12.16 -4.16
C HIS A 185 -27.57 13.56 -4.67
N ILE A 186 -27.24 14.58 -3.87
CA ILE A 186 -27.54 15.99 -4.15
C ILE A 186 -26.42 16.73 -4.89
N THR A 187 -25.29 16.07 -5.16
CA THR A 187 -24.13 16.65 -5.82
C THR A 187 -24.07 16.25 -7.29
N GLY A 188 -23.94 17.24 -8.19
CA GLY A 188 -23.76 17.04 -9.64
C GLY A 188 -24.78 17.77 -10.51
N PRO A 189 -24.72 17.60 -11.85
CA PRO A 189 -25.68 18.18 -12.77
C PRO A 189 -27.11 17.64 -12.54
N ARG A 190 -28.12 18.47 -12.82
CA ARG A 190 -29.56 18.17 -12.60
C ARG A 190 -29.96 16.78 -13.12
N ASP A 191 -29.68 16.52 -14.38
CA ASP A 191 -30.04 15.27 -15.09
C ASP A 191 -28.84 14.33 -15.27
N GLY A 192 -27.71 14.63 -14.63
CA GLY A 192 -26.50 13.80 -14.68
C GLY A 192 -26.53 12.66 -13.65
N PRO A 193 -25.59 11.70 -13.73
CA PRO A 193 -25.38 10.74 -12.66
C PRO A 193 -24.92 11.44 -11.35
N PRO A 194 -25.11 10.81 -10.18
CA PRO A 194 -24.49 11.29 -8.93
C PRO A 194 -22.98 11.43 -9.09
N VAL A 195 -22.41 12.50 -8.54
CA VAL A 195 -20.96 12.71 -8.53
C VAL A 195 -20.49 13.00 -7.11
N LYS A 196 -19.27 12.58 -6.80
CA LYS A 196 -18.64 12.93 -5.53
C LYS A 196 -18.20 14.40 -5.53
N VAL A 197 -18.07 14.99 -4.34
CA VAL A 197 -17.42 16.29 -4.16
C VAL A 197 -15.94 16.22 -4.59
N GLY A 198 -15.40 17.32 -5.13
CA GLY A 198 -14.05 17.37 -5.71
C GLY A 198 -12.91 17.09 -4.72
N VAL A 199 -13.15 17.27 -3.43
CA VAL A 199 -12.27 16.96 -2.31
C VAL A 199 -13.01 16.03 -1.34
N ALA A 200 -12.28 15.25 -0.54
CA ALA A 200 -12.84 14.41 0.53
C ALA A 200 -13.39 15.29 1.67
N VAL A 201 -14.55 15.88 1.43
CA VAL A 201 -15.14 16.91 2.29
C VAL A 201 -15.65 16.33 3.60
N THR A 202 -16.13 15.08 3.59
CA THR A 202 -16.59 14.39 4.80
C THR A 202 -15.41 14.09 5.73
N ASP A 203 -14.25 13.70 5.19
CA ASP A 203 -13.03 13.58 5.98
C ASP A 203 -12.61 14.91 6.61
N LEU A 204 -12.62 16.00 5.82
CA LEU A 204 -12.23 17.34 6.30
C LEU A 204 -13.19 17.87 7.37
N THR A 205 -14.49 17.75 7.16
CA THR A 205 -15.50 18.20 8.14
C THR A 205 -15.44 17.37 9.42
N THR A 206 -15.25 16.05 9.31
CA THR A 206 -15.06 15.16 10.47
C THR A 206 -13.81 15.55 11.27
N GLY A 207 -12.70 15.85 10.58
CA GLY A 207 -11.50 16.37 11.22
C GLY A 207 -11.74 17.68 11.98
N LEU A 208 -12.54 18.60 11.44
CA LEU A 208 -12.92 19.85 12.11
C LEU A 208 -13.83 19.60 13.34
N TYR A 209 -14.81 18.70 13.24
CA TYR A 209 -15.61 18.28 14.40
C TYR A 209 -14.74 17.66 15.48
N ALA A 210 -13.78 16.80 15.11
CA ALA A 210 -12.86 16.18 16.05
C ALA A 210 -12.00 17.23 16.78
N VAL A 211 -11.44 18.22 16.08
CA VAL A 211 -10.68 19.32 16.70
C VAL A 211 -11.56 20.08 17.69
N ASN A 212 -12.77 20.46 17.31
CA ASN A 212 -13.69 21.19 18.19
C ASN A 212 -13.99 20.40 19.47
N SER A 213 -14.24 19.10 19.33
CA SER A 213 -14.49 18.20 20.46
C SER A 213 -13.26 18.03 21.36
N VAL A 214 -12.05 17.94 20.78
CA VAL A 214 -10.80 17.89 21.54
C VAL A 214 -10.59 19.19 22.32
N LEU A 215 -10.80 20.35 21.69
CA LEU A 215 -10.68 21.66 22.36
C LEU A 215 -11.70 21.80 23.50
N ALA A 216 -12.94 21.37 23.29
CA ALA A 216 -13.97 21.35 24.33
C ALA A 216 -13.58 20.42 25.50
N ALA A 217 -13.06 19.22 25.19
CA ALA A 217 -12.59 18.27 26.18
C ALA A 217 -11.37 18.79 26.97
N ILE A 218 -10.48 19.56 26.34
CA ILE A 218 -9.36 20.23 27.04
C ILE A 218 -9.89 21.25 28.05
N ILE A 219 -10.91 22.03 27.69
CA ILE A 219 -11.54 23.01 28.57
C ILE A 219 -12.25 22.32 29.73
N GLU A 220 -13.01 21.25 29.45
CA GLU A 220 -13.70 20.45 30.47
C GLU A 220 -12.69 19.83 31.45
N ARG A 221 -11.62 19.21 30.94
CA ARG A 221 -10.54 18.61 31.72
C ARG A 221 -9.87 19.61 32.66
N GLY A 222 -9.83 20.89 32.28
CA GLY A 222 -9.34 21.97 33.15
C GLY A 222 -10.19 22.19 34.40
N GLN A 223 -11.46 21.76 34.39
CA GLN A 223 -12.40 21.85 35.50
C GLN A 223 -12.49 20.54 36.27
N SER A 224 -12.65 19.41 35.57
CA SER A 224 -12.84 18.09 36.16
C SER A 224 -11.53 17.40 36.57
N GLY A 225 -10.44 17.75 35.90
CA GLY A 225 -9.17 17.03 35.98
C GLY A 225 -9.20 15.65 35.31
N GLN A 226 -10.24 15.32 34.53
CA GLN A 226 -10.43 14.02 33.87
C GLN A 226 -10.38 14.15 32.35
N GLY A 227 -9.90 13.10 31.69
CA GLY A 227 -10.02 12.92 30.25
C GLY A 227 -11.35 12.26 29.88
N GLN A 228 -11.56 12.04 28.58
CA GLN A 228 -12.75 11.37 28.07
C GLN A 228 -12.50 10.73 26.70
N HIS A 229 -13.39 9.82 26.30
CA HIS A 229 -13.44 9.26 24.95
C HIS A 229 -14.34 10.11 24.07
N LEU A 230 -13.83 10.53 22.92
CA LEU A 230 -14.55 11.17 21.84
C LEU A 230 -14.75 10.15 20.72
N ASP A 231 -15.99 9.73 20.49
CA ASP A 231 -16.38 8.96 19.30
C ASP A 231 -16.87 9.94 18.24
N VAL A 232 -16.09 10.09 17.17
CA VAL A 232 -16.39 11.00 16.07
C VAL A 232 -16.40 10.17 14.80
N CYS A 233 -17.49 10.18 14.03
CA CYS A 233 -17.56 9.38 12.82
C CYS A 233 -17.99 10.16 11.59
N LEU A 234 -17.52 9.69 10.43
CA LEU A 234 -17.78 10.28 9.14
C LEU A 234 -19.27 10.31 8.83
N SER A 235 -20.01 9.23 9.13
CA SER A 235 -21.45 9.13 8.90
C SER A 235 -22.22 10.25 9.59
N ASP A 236 -22.00 10.44 10.88
CA ASP A 236 -22.77 11.39 11.69
C ASP A 236 -22.39 12.83 11.34
N CYS A 237 -21.10 13.07 11.10
CA CYS A 237 -20.62 14.37 10.63
C CYS A 237 -21.24 14.71 9.28
N GLN A 238 -21.29 13.78 8.33
CA GLN A 238 -21.92 14.04 7.03
C GLN A 238 -23.41 14.34 7.16
N VAL A 239 -24.17 13.51 7.89
CA VAL A 239 -25.60 13.72 8.13
C VAL A 239 -25.86 15.08 8.76
N ALA A 240 -25.06 15.48 9.76
CA ALA A 240 -25.17 16.80 10.38
C ALA A 240 -24.88 17.93 9.39
N THR A 241 -23.87 17.77 8.52
CA THR A 241 -23.49 18.80 7.54
C THR A 241 -24.43 18.93 6.34
N LEU A 242 -25.37 17.99 6.12
CA LEU A 242 -26.46 18.19 5.15
C LEU A 242 -27.37 19.39 5.53
N SER A 243 -27.35 19.82 6.80
CA SER A 243 -27.89 21.09 7.28
C SER A 243 -29.32 21.36 6.77
N ASN A 244 -29.54 22.46 6.05
CA ASN A 244 -30.85 22.87 5.54
C ASN A 244 -31.49 21.87 4.58
N MET A 245 -30.71 21.04 3.88
CA MET A 245 -31.24 19.98 3.01
C MET A 245 -31.88 18.87 3.83
N ALA A 246 -31.19 18.40 4.87
CA ALA A 246 -31.76 17.44 5.83
C ALA A 246 -32.98 18.03 6.54
N GLN A 247 -32.90 19.28 6.99
CA GLN A 247 -34.02 19.95 7.66
C GLN A 247 -35.26 20.05 6.77
N SER A 248 -35.07 20.27 5.46
CA SER A 248 -36.17 20.33 4.49
C SER A 248 -36.91 18.98 4.38
N VAL A 249 -36.19 17.86 4.39
CA VAL A 249 -36.78 16.51 4.44
C VAL A 249 -37.46 16.26 5.78
N LEU A 250 -36.85 16.64 6.90
CA LEU A 250 -37.42 16.46 8.25
C LEU A 250 -38.73 17.24 8.46
N VAL A 251 -38.84 18.46 7.93
CA VAL A 251 -40.04 19.29 8.05
C VAL A 251 -41.16 18.81 7.11
N THR A 252 -40.80 18.40 5.89
CA THR A 252 -41.81 18.06 4.86
C THR A 252 -42.19 16.58 4.83
N GLY A 253 -41.34 15.70 5.33
CA GLY A 253 -41.44 14.24 5.16
C GLY A 253 -41.28 13.76 3.72
N LYS A 254 -40.93 14.65 2.79
CA LYS A 254 -40.82 14.35 1.35
C LYS A 254 -39.37 14.13 0.96
N ARG A 255 -39.16 13.33 -0.10
CA ARG A 255 -37.84 13.19 -0.75
C ARG A 255 -37.38 14.56 -1.25
N ASP A 256 -36.07 14.78 -1.21
CA ASP A 256 -35.47 15.99 -1.75
C ASP A 256 -35.58 16.06 -3.28
N GLY A 257 -35.29 17.23 -3.82
CA GLY A 257 -35.38 17.51 -5.26
C GLY A 257 -34.19 16.99 -6.08
N GLY A 258 -33.26 16.24 -5.48
CA GLY A 258 -32.06 15.74 -6.12
C GLY A 258 -31.00 16.82 -6.38
N ARG A 259 -30.24 16.62 -7.45
CA ARG A 259 -29.12 17.46 -7.87
C ARG A 259 -29.56 18.80 -8.44
N TYR A 260 -28.78 19.85 -8.21
CA TYR A 260 -29.05 21.20 -8.75
C TYR A 260 -27.86 21.80 -9.52
N GLY A 261 -26.77 21.06 -9.75
CA GLY A 261 -25.56 21.62 -10.35
C GLY A 261 -24.99 22.72 -9.46
N THR A 262 -24.80 23.90 -10.03
CA THR A 262 -24.38 25.10 -9.29
C THR A 262 -25.54 25.91 -8.73
N SER A 263 -26.80 25.53 -9.02
CA SER A 263 -27.98 26.26 -8.53
C SER A 263 -28.29 25.98 -7.06
N HIS A 264 -28.74 27.01 -6.36
CA HIS A 264 -29.37 26.86 -5.06
C HIS A 264 -30.83 26.35 -5.22
N PRO A 265 -31.30 25.38 -4.42
CA PRO A 265 -32.65 24.81 -4.56
C PRO A 265 -33.77 25.80 -4.21
N SER A 266 -33.54 26.68 -3.23
CA SER A 266 -34.58 27.56 -2.67
C SER A 266 -34.40 29.04 -2.98
N VAL A 267 -33.36 29.41 -3.73
CA VAL A 267 -32.99 30.83 -3.96
C VAL A 267 -32.63 31.01 -5.43
N VAL A 268 -33.27 31.97 -6.09
CA VAL A 268 -33.09 32.22 -7.53
C VAL A 268 -32.98 33.73 -7.78
N PRO A 269 -32.04 34.21 -8.62
CA PRO A 269 -30.93 33.44 -9.20
C PRO A 269 -29.81 33.24 -8.17
N TYR A 270 -29.30 32.03 -8.07
CA TYR A 270 -28.08 31.73 -7.32
C TYR A 270 -27.40 30.53 -7.96
N ARG A 271 -26.60 30.77 -8.99
CA ARG A 271 -25.89 29.73 -9.76
C ARG A 271 -24.74 30.30 -10.59
N ALA A 272 -24.01 29.42 -11.25
CA ALA A 272 -23.08 29.81 -12.30
C ALA A 272 -23.82 29.99 -13.64
N PHE A 273 -23.47 31.05 -14.35
CA PHE A 273 -23.97 31.40 -15.67
C PHE A 273 -22.81 31.50 -16.65
N ARG A 274 -23.02 31.03 -17.88
CA ARG A 274 -22.02 31.11 -18.95
C ARG A 274 -21.82 32.56 -19.38
N THR A 275 -20.57 32.92 -19.61
CA THR A 275 -20.15 34.17 -20.25
C THR A 275 -19.60 33.84 -21.64
N SER A 276 -19.05 34.83 -22.37
CA SER A 276 -18.47 34.58 -23.69
C SER A 276 -17.18 33.73 -23.64
N ASP A 277 -16.49 33.69 -22.50
CA ASP A 277 -15.17 33.07 -22.35
C ASP A 277 -15.01 32.16 -21.10
N GLY A 278 -16.06 32.02 -20.28
CA GLY A 278 -16.02 31.23 -19.05
C GLY A 278 -17.36 31.16 -18.31
N ASP A 279 -17.29 31.15 -16.98
CA ASP A 279 -18.45 31.09 -16.10
C ASP A 279 -18.34 32.10 -14.96
N ILE A 280 -19.47 32.75 -14.65
CA ILE A 280 -19.62 33.67 -13.52
C ILE A 280 -20.72 33.18 -12.57
N LEU A 281 -20.38 33.06 -11.29
CA LEU A 281 -21.33 32.80 -10.21
C LEU A 281 -21.99 34.12 -9.81
N ILE A 282 -23.32 34.15 -9.77
CA ILE A 282 -24.10 35.34 -9.38
C ILE A 282 -25.08 34.94 -8.27
N GLY A 283 -25.08 35.70 -7.16
CA GLY A 283 -25.93 35.49 -6.00
C GLY A 283 -26.99 36.57 -5.81
N GLY A 284 -28.13 36.46 -6.50
CA GLY A 284 -29.31 37.31 -6.31
C GLY A 284 -30.17 36.88 -5.12
N ALA A 285 -29.56 36.76 -3.93
CA ALA A 285 -30.11 35.99 -2.81
C ALA A 285 -31.37 36.58 -2.14
N ASN A 286 -31.81 37.77 -2.54
CA ASN A 286 -33.03 38.41 -2.08
C ASN A 286 -33.54 39.40 -3.15
N ASP A 287 -34.74 39.92 -2.97
CA ASP A 287 -35.42 40.76 -3.97
C ASP A 287 -34.64 42.06 -4.26
N ARG A 288 -33.98 42.64 -3.25
CA ARG A 288 -33.10 43.81 -3.43
C ARG A 288 -31.91 43.48 -4.32
N LEU A 289 -31.20 42.40 -4.04
CA LEU A 289 -30.04 41.96 -4.83
C LEU A 289 -30.45 41.56 -6.25
N PHE A 290 -31.63 40.96 -6.42
CA PHE A 290 -32.19 40.67 -7.73
C PHE A 290 -32.44 41.96 -8.53
N GLY A 291 -33.01 43.00 -7.91
CA GLY A 291 -33.15 44.32 -8.55
C GLY A 291 -31.82 44.93 -8.99
N VAL A 292 -30.77 44.83 -8.16
CA VAL A 292 -29.42 45.27 -8.54
C VAL A 292 -28.90 44.50 -9.76
N LEU A 293 -29.06 43.18 -9.78
CA LEU A 293 -28.68 42.35 -10.93
C LEU A 293 -29.44 42.78 -12.19
N CYS A 294 -30.76 42.95 -12.13
CA CYS A 294 -31.59 43.41 -13.24
C CYS A 294 -31.08 44.74 -13.82
N ASN A 295 -30.72 45.71 -12.96
CA ASN A 295 -30.13 46.97 -13.41
C ASN A 295 -28.79 46.76 -14.12
N CYS A 296 -27.90 45.93 -13.57
CA CYS A 296 -26.60 45.65 -14.17
C CYS A 296 -26.70 44.91 -15.51
N LEU A 297 -27.72 44.07 -15.68
CA LEU A 297 -28.02 43.40 -16.95
C LEU A 297 -28.71 44.32 -17.98
N GLY A 298 -29.04 45.56 -17.61
CA GLY A 298 -29.79 46.49 -18.46
C GLY A 298 -31.26 46.09 -18.66
N LYS A 299 -31.82 45.38 -17.67
CA LYS A 299 -33.19 44.82 -17.66
C LYS A 299 -33.95 45.17 -16.37
N PRO A 300 -34.03 46.45 -15.96
CA PRO A 300 -34.68 46.86 -14.72
C PRO A 300 -36.13 46.36 -14.59
N GLU A 301 -36.84 46.23 -15.71
CA GLU A 301 -38.23 45.79 -15.79
C GLU A 301 -38.47 44.38 -15.24
N TRP A 302 -37.45 43.50 -15.26
CA TRP A 302 -37.55 42.14 -14.72
C TRP A 302 -37.78 42.13 -13.21
N ALA A 303 -37.27 43.13 -12.47
CA ALA A 303 -37.44 43.21 -11.02
C ALA A 303 -38.90 43.45 -10.61
N SER A 304 -39.67 44.11 -11.47
CA SER A 304 -41.10 44.41 -11.27
C SER A 304 -42.05 43.41 -11.92
N ASP A 305 -41.56 42.48 -12.74
CA ASP A 305 -42.38 41.44 -13.36
C ASP A 305 -43.00 40.55 -12.27
N GLU A 306 -44.31 40.31 -12.32
CA GLU A 306 -45.04 39.51 -11.32
C GLU A 306 -44.45 38.10 -11.16
N ARG A 307 -43.85 37.55 -12.23
CA ARG A 307 -43.19 36.24 -12.22
C ARG A 307 -41.89 36.24 -11.41
N PHE A 308 -41.24 37.40 -11.20
CA PHE A 308 -39.90 37.49 -10.62
C PHE A 308 -39.76 38.46 -9.43
N SER A 309 -40.82 39.20 -9.09
CA SER A 309 -40.82 40.22 -8.03
C SER A 309 -40.44 39.70 -6.64
N THR A 310 -40.76 38.45 -6.32
CA THR A 310 -40.39 37.79 -5.06
C THR A 310 -39.55 36.54 -5.31
N ASN A 311 -38.73 36.13 -4.33
CA ASN A 311 -37.95 34.90 -4.45
C ASN A 311 -38.82 33.67 -4.72
N SER A 312 -39.98 33.55 -4.06
CA SER A 312 -40.90 32.43 -4.29
C SER A 312 -41.41 32.41 -5.73
N SER A 313 -41.76 33.58 -6.29
CA SER A 313 -42.14 33.69 -7.71
C SER A 313 -40.97 33.30 -8.62
N ARG A 314 -39.74 33.74 -8.31
CA ARG A 314 -38.54 33.37 -9.07
C ARG A 314 -38.24 31.87 -9.01
N VAL A 315 -38.43 31.23 -7.86
CA VAL A 315 -38.28 29.78 -7.72
C VAL A 315 -39.30 29.03 -8.59
N ALA A 316 -40.56 29.48 -8.61
CA ALA A 316 -41.61 28.89 -9.43
C ALA A 316 -41.36 29.07 -10.94
N ASN A 317 -40.70 30.17 -11.33
CA ASN A 317 -40.41 30.51 -12.74
C ASN A 317 -38.92 30.40 -13.09
N ARG A 318 -38.17 29.54 -12.38
CA ARG A 318 -36.70 29.52 -12.43
C ARG A 318 -36.13 29.26 -13.83
N GLU A 319 -36.74 28.34 -14.57
CA GLU A 319 -36.26 27.95 -15.90
C GLU A 319 -36.34 29.13 -16.87
N VAL A 320 -37.39 29.95 -16.76
CA VAL A 320 -37.54 31.16 -17.59
C VAL A 320 -36.48 32.19 -17.21
N LEU A 321 -36.38 32.51 -15.91
CA LEU A 321 -35.49 33.58 -15.44
C LEU A 321 -34.01 33.25 -15.62
N GLU A 322 -33.59 32.04 -15.27
CA GLU A 322 -32.18 31.64 -15.38
C GLU A 322 -31.72 31.61 -16.84
N ASN A 323 -32.57 31.19 -17.79
CA ASN A 323 -32.26 31.23 -19.21
C ASN A 323 -32.09 32.67 -19.71
N TRP A 324 -32.97 33.59 -19.29
CA TRP A 324 -32.85 35.01 -19.64
C TRP A 324 -31.57 35.65 -19.11
N ILE A 325 -31.21 35.33 -17.87
CA ILE A 325 -29.95 35.79 -17.28
C ILE A 325 -28.76 35.21 -18.04
N GLU A 326 -28.77 33.91 -18.36
CA GLU A 326 -27.67 33.28 -19.08
C GLU A 326 -27.47 33.86 -20.49
N ASP A 327 -28.57 34.14 -21.20
CA ASP A 327 -28.51 34.79 -22.51
C ASP A 327 -27.92 36.19 -22.43
N ALA A 328 -28.25 36.95 -21.37
CA ALA A 328 -27.63 38.23 -21.11
C ALA A 328 -26.13 38.09 -20.80
N THR A 329 -25.74 37.16 -19.91
CA THR A 329 -24.33 37.01 -19.49
C THR A 329 -23.42 36.52 -20.60
N LYS A 330 -23.93 35.78 -21.60
CA LYS A 330 -23.14 35.36 -22.77
C LYS A 330 -22.64 36.52 -23.65
N SER A 331 -23.20 37.72 -23.50
CA SER A 331 -22.87 38.88 -24.34
C SER A 331 -21.53 39.55 -24.02
N LYS A 332 -20.90 39.22 -22.88
CA LYS A 332 -19.63 39.80 -22.43
C LYS A 332 -18.71 38.73 -21.87
N THR A 333 -17.43 39.06 -21.80
CA THR A 333 -16.42 38.25 -21.13
C THR A 333 -16.67 38.20 -19.63
N THR A 334 -16.08 37.21 -18.97
CA THR A 334 -16.14 37.08 -17.52
C THR A 334 -15.61 38.33 -16.84
N GLN A 335 -14.47 38.86 -17.29
CA GLN A 335 -13.85 40.04 -16.69
C GLN A 335 -14.74 41.28 -16.82
N GLU A 336 -15.33 41.53 -17.99
CA GLU A 336 -16.25 42.67 -18.16
C GLU A 336 -17.44 42.60 -17.20
N TRP A 337 -17.98 41.41 -16.92
CA TRP A 337 -19.03 41.27 -15.89
C TRP A 337 -18.52 41.50 -14.47
N LEU A 338 -17.31 41.04 -14.15
CA LEU A 338 -16.69 41.34 -12.84
C LEU A 338 -16.56 42.85 -12.64
N ASP A 339 -16.15 43.58 -13.67
CA ASP A 339 -16.00 45.04 -13.65
C ASP A 339 -17.37 45.74 -13.52
N ILE A 340 -18.41 45.25 -14.22
CA ILE A 340 -19.78 45.78 -14.13
C ILE A 340 -20.36 45.60 -12.72
N PHE A 341 -20.10 44.46 -12.08
CA PHE A 341 -20.63 44.18 -10.75
C PHE A 341 -19.82 44.81 -9.62
N GLU A 342 -18.63 45.34 -9.90
CA GLU A 342 -17.78 45.97 -8.90
C GLU A 342 -18.47 47.15 -8.20
N GLY A 343 -18.40 47.17 -6.86
CA GLY A 343 -19.01 48.22 -6.04
C GLY A 343 -20.55 48.18 -5.93
N THR A 344 -21.24 47.29 -6.66
CA THR A 344 -22.72 47.22 -6.65
C THR A 344 -23.31 46.62 -5.37
N GLY A 345 -22.48 45.92 -4.58
CA GLY A 345 -22.93 45.15 -3.41
C GLY A 345 -23.60 43.82 -3.75
N LEU A 346 -23.65 43.44 -5.03
CA LEU A 346 -24.06 42.12 -5.48
C LEU A 346 -22.96 41.08 -5.14
N PRO A 347 -23.29 39.88 -4.63
CA PRO A 347 -22.34 38.77 -4.56
C PRO A 347 -22.10 38.15 -5.94
N TYR A 348 -20.86 38.16 -6.40
CA TYR A 348 -20.44 37.55 -7.68
C TYR A 348 -19.01 37.00 -7.59
N ALA A 349 -18.67 36.05 -8.46
CA ALA A 349 -17.32 35.51 -8.59
C ALA A 349 -17.09 34.79 -9.92
N LYS A 350 -15.87 34.84 -10.47
CA LYS A 350 -15.44 33.90 -11.52
C LYS A 350 -15.32 32.48 -10.96
N VAL A 351 -15.71 31.48 -11.74
CA VAL A 351 -15.41 30.07 -11.43
C VAL A 351 -13.96 29.78 -11.79
N ASN A 352 -13.08 29.68 -10.80
CA ASN A 352 -11.63 29.46 -10.99
C ASN A 352 -11.25 27.97 -10.91
N ASP A 353 -10.18 27.60 -11.62
CA ASP A 353 -9.46 26.35 -11.33
C ASP A 353 -8.56 26.50 -10.08
N LEU A 354 -7.90 25.42 -9.67
CA LEU A 354 -7.04 25.43 -8.48
C LEU A 354 -5.78 26.30 -8.64
N LYS A 355 -5.21 26.41 -9.84
CA LYS A 355 -4.00 27.22 -10.07
C LYS A 355 -4.34 28.71 -10.04
N ASP A 356 -5.43 29.10 -10.69
CA ASP A 356 -6.00 30.45 -10.62
C ASP A 356 -6.37 30.81 -9.18
N THR A 357 -6.97 29.87 -8.44
CA THR A 357 -7.30 30.07 -7.01
C THR A 357 -6.05 30.32 -6.17
N LEU A 358 -5.00 29.52 -6.33
CA LEU A 358 -3.74 29.67 -5.57
C LEU A 358 -2.99 30.96 -5.91
N ASN A 359 -3.16 31.49 -7.12
CA ASN A 359 -2.58 32.77 -7.57
C ASN A 359 -3.52 33.97 -7.38
N HIS A 360 -4.72 33.76 -6.84
CA HIS A 360 -5.72 34.82 -6.69
C HIS A 360 -5.19 35.96 -5.79
N PRO A 361 -5.39 37.25 -6.15
CA PRO A 361 -4.89 38.38 -5.36
C PRO A 361 -5.32 38.33 -3.89
N HIS A 362 -6.57 37.94 -3.63
CA HIS A 362 -7.07 37.76 -2.27
C HIS A 362 -6.36 36.64 -1.50
N VAL A 363 -6.07 35.49 -2.13
CA VAL A 363 -5.36 34.36 -1.50
C VAL A 363 -3.93 34.78 -1.14
N THR A 364 -3.28 35.53 -2.03
CA THR A 364 -1.95 36.12 -1.79
C THR A 364 -1.99 37.14 -0.64
N ALA A 365 -2.91 38.10 -0.67
CA ALA A 365 -3.06 39.14 0.36
C ALA A 365 -3.39 38.55 1.75
N ARG A 366 -4.07 37.40 1.78
CA ARG A 366 -4.40 36.66 3.01
C ARG A 366 -3.28 35.72 3.46
N GLY A 367 -2.17 35.63 2.72
CA GLY A 367 -1.02 34.81 3.06
C GLY A 367 -1.35 33.32 3.16
N MET A 368 -2.25 32.84 2.29
CA MET A 368 -2.77 31.47 2.33
C MET A 368 -1.80 30.43 1.77
N VAL A 369 -0.78 30.84 1.02
CA VAL A 369 0.32 29.97 0.59
C VAL A 369 1.57 30.37 1.38
N LYS A 370 2.18 29.41 2.06
CA LYS A 370 3.42 29.58 2.82
C LYS A 370 4.51 28.70 2.22
N GLU A 371 5.73 29.22 2.20
CA GLU A 371 6.90 28.49 1.78
C GLU A 371 7.73 28.11 3.00
N LEU A 372 8.23 26.87 3.01
CA LEU A 372 9.01 26.28 4.09
C LEU A 372 10.23 25.58 3.51
N ASP A 373 11.29 25.50 4.30
CA ASP A 373 12.44 24.64 4.01
C ASP A 373 12.12 23.22 4.47
N HIS A 374 12.09 22.28 3.54
CA HIS A 374 11.92 20.86 3.80
C HIS A 374 13.27 20.13 3.64
N PRO A 375 13.69 19.30 4.61
CA PRO A 375 15.02 18.69 4.63
C PRO A 375 15.38 17.93 3.35
N ALA A 376 14.43 17.21 2.77
CA ALA A 376 14.65 16.43 1.54
C ALA A 376 14.01 16.99 0.26
N LEU A 377 13.15 18.01 0.34
CA LEU A 377 12.36 18.51 -0.80
C LEU A 377 12.69 19.95 -1.18
N GLY A 378 13.63 20.59 -0.45
CA GLY A 378 13.97 22.00 -0.64
C GLY A 378 12.82 22.93 -0.26
N LYS A 379 12.56 23.97 -1.08
CA LYS A 379 11.47 24.93 -0.86
C LYS A 379 10.11 24.28 -1.15
N LEU A 380 9.34 24.02 -0.11
CA LEU A 380 8.00 23.44 -0.19
C LEU A 380 6.93 24.50 0.06
N LYS A 381 5.98 24.64 -0.87
CA LYS A 381 4.79 25.48 -0.69
C LYS A 381 3.64 24.66 -0.10
N VAL A 382 3.02 25.18 0.96
CA VAL A 382 1.88 24.57 1.65
C VAL A 382 0.76 25.59 1.90
N LEU A 383 -0.46 25.10 2.11
CA LEU A 383 -1.59 25.95 2.51
C LEU A 383 -1.48 26.34 4.00
N ASN A 384 -1.73 27.62 4.29
CA ASN A 384 -1.74 28.18 5.63
C ASN A 384 -3.04 27.84 6.39
N SER A 385 -3.03 28.06 7.71
CA SER A 385 -4.26 28.03 8.51
C SER A 385 -5.22 29.15 8.06
N PRO A 386 -6.52 28.88 7.91
CA PRO A 386 -7.46 29.88 7.39
C PRO A 386 -7.87 30.95 8.42
N VAL A 387 -7.61 30.72 9.71
CA VAL A 387 -8.08 31.60 10.79
C VAL A 387 -6.98 32.58 11.20
N GLN A 388 -7.28 33.88 11.13
CA GLN A 388 -6.37 34.95 11.55
C GLN A 388 -6.67 35.38 12.98
N TYR A 389 -5.68 35.28 13.85
CA TYR A 389 -5.80 35.64 15.26
C TYR A 389 -5.17 37.00 15.49
N SER A 390 -5.77 37.81 16.37
CA SER A 390 -5.23 39.12 16.75
C SER A 390 -4.05 39.04 17.72
N ARG A 391 -3.81 37.89 18.37
CA ARG A 391 -2.80 37.74 19.43
C ARG A 391 -1.98 36.46 19.39
N THR A 392 -2.62 35.28 19.42
CA THR A 392 -1.96 33.96 19.60
C THR A 392 -2.30 33.02 18.46
N GLY A 393 -1.83 33.35 17.25
CA GLY A 393 -2.26 32.65 16.03
C GLY A 393 -1.66 31.26 15.81
N PRO A 394 -2.30 30.45 14.96
CA PRO A 394 -1.70 29.25 14.40
C PRO A 394 -0.42 29.59 13.64
N SER A 395 0.53 28.66 13.63
CA SER A 395 1.82 28.84 12.96
C SER A 395 2.28 27.52 12.38
N ILE A 396 2.85 27.57 11.17
CA ILE A 396 3.54 26.43 10.58
C ILE A 396 5.01 26.52 10.99
N ARG A 397 5.39 25.74 12.00
CA ARG A 397 6.73 25.72 12.59
C ARG A 397 7.64 24.74 11.84
N ASN A 398 7.12 23.57 11.50
CA ASN A 398 7.87 22.50 10.86
C ASN A 398 7.16 22.01 9.59
N PRO A 399 7.91 21.66 8.53
CA PRO A 399 7.35 20.98 7.36
C PRO A 399 6.80 19.59 7.73
N PRO A 400 6.01 18.95 6.84
CA PRO A 400 5.68 17.54 7.01
C PRO A 400 6.94 16.68 7.16
N PRO A 401 7.00 15.74 8.11
CA PRO A 401 8.22 14.99 8.37
C PRO A 401 8.44 13.88 7.33
N LEU A 402 9.70 13.58 7.05
CA LEU A 402 10.06 12.29 6.44
C LEU A 402 9.63 11.15 7.35
N LEU A 403 9.36 9.97 6.77
CA LEU A 403 9.05 8.78 7.55
C LEU A 403 10.15 8.55 8.60
N GLY A 404 9.76 8.31 9.85
CA GLY A 404 10.68 7.98 10.94
C GLY A 404 11.71 9.05 11.31
N GLN A 405 11.62 10.27 10.75
CA GLN A 405 12.64 11.32 10.90
C GLN A 405 12.99 11.65 12.36
N HIS A 406 12.03 11.49 13.27
CA HIS A 406 12.16 11.90 14.66
C HIS A 406 12.15 10.69 15.61
N THR A 407 12.46 9.50 15.11
CA THR A 407 12.35 8.27 15.90
C THR A 407 13.31 8.26 17.08
N GLU A 408 14.62 8.51 16.86
CA GLU A 408 15.59 8.61 17.96
C GLU A 408 15.24 9.74 18.91
N GLU A 409 14.94 10.92 18.36
CA GLU A 409 14.59 12.12 19.13
C GLU A 409 13.44 11.84 20.10
N VAL A 410 12.35 11.24 19.62
CA VAL A 410 11.19 10.95 20.47
C VAL A 410 11.51 9.88 21.52
N LEU A 411 12.24 8.82 21.16
CA LEU A 411 12.60 7.76 22.11
C LEU A 411 13.55 8.26 23.20
N ALA A 412 14.52 9.11 22.84
CA ALA A 412 15.46 9.68 23.79
C ALA A 412 14.81 10.79 24.64
N GLU A 413 14.20 11.81 24.03
CA GLU A 413 13.75 13.00 24.73
C GLU A 413 12.44 12.79 25.50
N VAL A 414 11.52 11.98 24.98
CA VAL A 414 10.20 11.78 25.61
C VAL A 414 10.20 10.59 26.56
N LEU A 415 10.91 9.51 26.22
CA LEU A 415 10.92 8.28 27.02
C LEU A 415 12.18 8.11 27.88
N GLY A 416 13.22 8.92 27.64
CA GLY A 416 14.48 8.84 28.39
C GLY A 416 15.27 7.56 28.08
N LEU A 417 15.05 6.94 26.90
CA LEU A 417 15.80 5.76 26.50
C LEU A 417 17.22 6.15 26.10
N ASP A 418 18.20 5.35 26.53
CA ASP A 418 19.58 5.57 26.12
C ASP A 418 19.86 5.01 24.71
N ALA A 419 21.03 5.35 24.16
CA ALA A 419 21.41 4.92 22.81
C ALA A 419 21.51 3.39 22.67
N ALA A 420 21.81 2.66 23.75
CA ALA A 420 21.89 1.20 23.71
C ALA A 420 20.48 0.58 23.67
N GLU A 421 19.54 1.11 24.45
CA GLU A 421 18.13 0.71 24.43
C GLU A 421 17.48 1.01 23.08
N ILE A 422 17.74 2.17 22.49
CA ILE A 422 17.24 2.55 21.16
C ILE A 422 17.79 1.59 20.08
N LYS A 423 19.10 1.33 20.11
CA LYS A 423 19.74 0.40 19.18
C LYS A 423 19.23 -1.04 19.33
N GLN A 424 18.88 -1.44 20.55
CA GLN A 424 18.25 -2.75 20.80
C GLN A 424 16.85 -2.82 20.17
N LEU A 425 16.05 -1.75 20.24
CA LEU A 425 14.73 -1.69 19.60
C LEU A 425 14.80 -1.73 18.07
N GLU A 426 15.89 -1.22 17.48
CA GLU A 426 16.16 -1.36 16.04
C GLU A 426 16.49 -2.80 15.67
N HIS A 427 17.36 -3.45 16.46
CA HIS A 427 17.72 -4.84 16.26
C HIS A 427 16.51 -5.78 16.37
N ASP A 428 15.61 -5.49 17.32
CA ASP A 428 14.41 -6.28 17.59
C ASP A 428 13.26 -5.98 16.60
N GLN A 429 13.53 -5.26 15.51
CA GLN A 429 12.57 -4.93 14.43
C GLN A 429 11.36 -4.08 14.87
N VAL A 430 11.45 -3.41 16.02
CA VAL A 430 10.38 -2.59 16.61
C VAL A 430 10.35 -1.19 15.98
N SER A 431 11.53 -0.65 15.64
CA SER A 431 11.76 0.64 15.01
C SER A 431 12.81 0.49 13.88
N TYR A 432 12.37 0.50 12.62
CA TYR A 432 13.23 0.11 11.47
C TYR A 432 14.12 1.23 10.90
N PHE A 433 14.03 2.47 11.39
CA PHE A 433 14.42 3.63 10.56
C PHE A 433 15.92 3.97 10.55
N LEU A 434 16.71 3.54 11.54
CA LEU A 434 18.14 3.91 11.60
C LEU A 434 19.06 3.01 10.78
N LEU A 435 18.53 1.87 10.33
CA LEU A 435 19.19 1.01 9.37
C LEU A 435 19.08 1.55 7.92
N LEU A 436 18.29 2.59 7.63
CA LEU A 436 18.08 3.07 6.27
C LEU A 436 19.20 3.96 5.70
N GLY A 437 20.27 4.21 6.49
CA GLY A 437 21.53 4.74 5.96
C GLY A 437 22.38 3.68 5.23
N GLU A 438 22.23 2.39 5.57
CA GLU A 438 23.11 1.31 5.05
C GLU A 438 22.41 -0.02 4.74
N ILE A 439 21.14 -0.22 5.11
CA ILE A 439 20.44 -1.51 5.02
C ILE A 439 18.99 -1.30 4.57
N VAL A 440 18.83 -0.96 3.29
CA VAL A 440 17.59 -1.21 2.53
C VAL A 440 17.64 -2.65 2.03
N SER A 441 17.21 -3.61 2.84
CA SER A 441 17.02 -4.98 2.37
C SER A 441 16.12 -5.77 3.31
N MET A 442 15.05 -6.33 2.74
CA MET A 442 14.26 -7.47 3.23
C MET A 442 12.95 -7.20 4.01
N ALA A 443 11.92 -6.76 3.28
CA ALA A 443 10.54 -7.19 3.55
C ALA A 443 10.09 -8.22 2.49
N PRO A 444 9.35 -9.28 2.86
CA PRO A 444 8.93 -10.31 1.92
C PRO A 444 7.96 -9.72 0.88
N GLY A 445 8.39 -9.72 -0.38
CA GLY A 445 7.61 -9.23 -1.52
C GLY A 445 8.16 -8.00 -2.22
N GLN A 446 9.27 -7.41 -1.77
CA GLN A 446 10.02 -6.41 -2.55
C GLN A 446 10.89 -7.07 -3.63
N VAL A 447 11.04 -6.35 -4.74
CA VAL A 447 11.99 -6.67 -5.81
C VAL A 447 13.39 -6.55 -5.24
N THR A 448 14.22 -7.59 -5.40
CA THR A 448 15.59 -7.59 -4.85
C THR A 448 16.42 -6.46 -5.45
N THR A 449 17.14 -5.72 -4.60
CA THR A 449 18.09 -4.67 -4.96
C THR A 449 19.35 -5.21 -5.64
N ALA A 450 19.58 -6.53 -5.58
CA ALA A 450 20.68 -7.21 -6.25
C ALA A 450 20.70 -6.96 -7.76
N THR A 451 21.87 -6.59 -8.26
CA THR A 451 22.17 -6.43 -9.69
C THR A 451 22.08 -7.77 -10.44
N PHE A 452 21.90 -7.71 -11.76
CA PHE A 452 21.84 -8.92 -12.60
C PHE A 452 23.05 -9.86 -12.39
N PRO A 453 24.31 -9.39 -12.33
CA PRO A 453 25.46 -10.26 -12.05
C PRO A 453 25.41 -10.93 -10.68
N GLN A 454 24.96 -10.22 -9.64
CA GLN A 454 24.85 -10.77 -8.28
C GLN A 454 23.79 -11.88 -8.23
N GLN A 455 22.67 -11.71 -8.91
CA GLN A 455 21.63 -12.74 -8.99
C GLN A 455 22.06 -13.97 -9.78
N LEU A 456 22.78 -13.75 -10.88
CA LEU A 456 23.33 -14.82 -11.70
C LEU A 456 24.34 -15.66 -10.89
N LEU A 457 25.21 -14.98 -10.14
CA LEU A 457 26.18 -15.62 -9.25
C LEU A 457 25.48 -16.39 -8.12
N ALA A 458 24.52 -15.77 -7.42
CA ALA A 458 23.77 -16.41 -6.34
C ALA A 458 23.02 -17.66 -6.83
N GLY A 459 22.36 -17.57 -7.99
CA GLY A 459 21.67 -18.70 -8.61
C GLY A 459 22.63 -19.82 -9.04
N GLY A 460 23.82 -19.47 -9.52
CA GLY A 460 24.87 -20.43 -9.85
C GLY A 460 25.40 -21.17 -8.61
N VAL A 461 25.73 -20.45 -7.53
CA VAL A 461 26.20 -21.03 -6.27
C VAL A 461 25.11 -21.91 -5.63
N ALA A 462 23.84 -21.50 -5.69
CA ALA A 462 22.71 -22.30 -5.26
C ALA A 462 22.59 -23.61 -6.06
N GLY A 463 22.82 -23.56 -7.38
CA GLY A 463 22.84 -24.74 -8.24
C GLY A 463 23.96 -25.72 -7.88
N ILE A 464 25.19 -25.23 -7.73
CA ILE A 464 26.34 -26.06 -7.31
C ILE A 464 26.05 -26.73 -5.96
N SER A 465 25.54 -25.95 -5.01
CA SER A 465 25.25 -26.42 -3.65
C SER A 465 24.12 -27.47 -3.62
N GLU A 466 23.06 -27.27 -4.40
CA GLU A 466 21.99 -28.28 -4.56
C GLU A 466 22.57 -29.59 -5.04
N ILE A 467 23.42 -29.57 -6.08
CA ILE A 467 23.98 -30.79 -6.67
C ILE A 467 24.94 -31.48 -5.71
N LEU A 468 25.83 -30.73 -5.05
CA LEU A 468 26.76 -31.29 -4.08
C LEU A 468 26.03 -32.04 -2.95
N ILE A 469 24.84 -31.60 -2.56
CA ILE A 469 24.06 -32.26 -1.50
C ILE A 469 23.16 -33.36 -2.07
N MET A 470 22.56 -33.14 -3.24
CA MET A 470 21.50 -34.01 -3.78
C MET A 470 21.98 -35.07 -4.77
N TYR A 471 23.22 -35.00 -5.26
CA TYR A 471 23.74 -35.93 -6.26
C TYR A 471 23.72 -37.41 -5.81
N PRO A 472 23.98 -37.77 -4.53
CA PRO A 472 23.81 -39.16 -4.08
C PRO A 472 22.39 -39.71 -4.34
N LEU A 473 21.36 -38.86 -4.20
CA LEU A 473 19.97 -39.24 -4.48
C LEU A 473 19.68 -39.33 -5.98
N ASP A 474 20.36 -38.54 -6.82
CA ASP A 474 20.30 -38.70 -8.28
C ASP A 474 20.90 -40.04 -8.71
N VAL A 475 22.02 -40.47 -8.11
CA VAL A 475 22.63 -41.79 -8.38
C VAL A 475 21.66 -42.92 -8.02
N VAL A 476 21.05 -42.86 -6.82
CA VAL A 476 20.05 -43.85 -6.38
C VAL A 476 18.83 -43.87 -7.30
N LYS A 477 18.29 -42.70 -7.66
CA LYS A 477 17.16 -42.57 -8.57
C LYS A 477 17.47 -43.18 -9.93
N THR A 478 18.61 -42.88 -10.53
CA THR A 478 19.01 -43.43 -11.83
C THR A 478 19.18 -44.95 -11.77
N ARG A 479 19.76 -45.50 -10.69
CA ARG A 479 19.89 -46.95 -10.50
C ARG A 479 18.54 -47.65 -10.42
N LEU A 480 17.59 -47.08 -9.68
CA LEU A 480 16.22 -47.59 -9.60
C LEU A 480 15.49 -47.53 -10.96
N GLN A 481 15.68 -46.46 -11.72
CA GLN A 481 15.05 -46.28 -13.04
C GLN A 481 15.61 -47.23 -14.12
N LEU A 482 16.87 -47.66 -13.99
CA LEU A 482 17.53 -48.55 -14.96
C LEU A 482 17.31 -50.04 -14.70
N GLN A 483 16.71 -50.42 -13.56
CA GLN A 483 16.41 -51.82 -13.22
C GLN A 483 15.24 -52.33 -14.10
N ARG A 484 15.54 -53.14 -15.12
CA ARG A 484 14.55 -53.64 -16.12
C ARG A 484 13.93 -55.01 -15.81
N SER A 485 14.43 -55.77 -14.82
CA SER A 485 13.85 -57.07 -14.41
C SER A 485 14.29 -57.44 -12.98
N THR A 486 13.45 -58.19 -12.26
CA THR A 486 13.70 -58.78 -10.93
C THR A 486 14.65 -59.99 -10.95
N SER A 487 15.19 -60.37 -12.11
CA SER A 487 16.01 -61.59 -12.30
C SER A 487 17.53 -61.41 -12.15
N GLY A 488 18.02 -60.29 -11.61
CA GLY A 488 19.45 -60.02 -11.41
C GLY A 488 19.93 -60.22 -9.96
N THR A 489 21.23 -60.47 -9.75
CA THR A 489 21.88 -60.75 -8.45
C THR A 489 21.72 -59.64 -7.39
N VAL A 490 21.31 -58.42 -7.78
CA VAL A 490 21.00 -57.32 -6.86
C VAL A 490 19.68 -56.64 -7.26
N VAL A 491 18.60 -56.96 -6.54
CA VAL A 491 17.30 -56.29 -6.67
C VAL A 491 17.20 -55.15 -5.65
N TYR A 492 16.84 -53.95 -6.11
CA TYR A 492 16.54 -52.81 -5.25
C TYR A 492 15.03 -52.71 -4.98
N THR A 493 14.62 -52.87 -3.73
CA THR A 493 13.20 -52.84 -3.31
C THR A 493 12.75 -51.47 -2.80
N SER A 494 13.68 -50.60 -2.40
CA SER A 494 13.40 -49.23 -1.95
C SER A 494 14.60 -48.31 -2.17
N MET A 495 14.38 -46.99 -2.15
CA MET A 495 15.45 -45.98 -2.26
C MET A 495 16.50 -46.12 -1.16
N ILE A 496 16.07 -46.37 0.08
CA ILE A 496 16.96 -46.58 1.23
C ILE A 496 17.75 -47.88 1.06
N GLY A 497 17.08 -48.94 0.57
CA GLY A 497 17.74 -50.21 0.25
C GLY A 497 18.79 -50.07 -0.86
N CYS A 498 18.49 -49.29 -1.89
CA CYS A 498 19.41 -48.98 -2.98
C CYS A 498 20.62 -48.18 -2.49
N PHE A 499 20.39 -47.11 -1.72
CA PHE A 499 21.46 -46.31 -1.13
C PHE A 499 22.40 -47.17 -0.26
N ARG A 500 21.85 -47.97 0.66
CA ARG A 500 22.66 -48.85 1.54
C ARG A 500 23.45 -49.89 0.75
N LYS A 501 22.87 -50.49 -0.28
CA LYS A 501 23.55 -51.48 -1.12
C LYS A 501 24.69 -50.86 -1.92
N ILE A 502 24.49 -49.68 -2.51
CA ILE A 502 25.56 -48.94 -3.22
C ILE A 502 26.69 -48.59 -2.24
N ALA A 503 26.36 -48.05 -1.06
CA ALA A 503 27.36 -47.71 -0.04
C ALA A 503 28.17 -48.93 0.40
N LYS A 504 27.51 -50.08 0.60
CA LYS A 504 28.14 -51.31 1.09
C LYS A 504 28.93 -52.06 0.01
N GLN A 505 28.48 -52.04 -1.25
CA GLN A 505 29.06 -52.85 -2.33
C GLN A 505 29.99 -52.05 -3.27
N GLU A 506 29.69 -50.77 -3.53
CA GLU A 506 30.46 -49.91 -4.44
C GLU A 506 31.28 -48.83 -3.71
N GLY A 507 31.06 -48.65 -2.39
CA GLY A 507 31.73 -47.66 -1.55
C GLY A 507 31.11 -46.25 -1.62
N VAL A 508 31.33 -45.43 -0.58
CA VAL A 508 30.71 -44.09 -0.45
C VAL A 508 31.19 -43.12 -1.55
N GLY A 509 32.45 -43.23 -1.99
CA GLY A 509 32.98 -42.41 -3.09
C GLY A 509 32.24 -42.59 -4.41
N ARG A 510 31.50 -43.69 -4.58
CA ARG A 510 30.68 -43.95 -5.76
C ARG A 510 29.56 -42.92 -5.95
N PHE A 511 29.03 -42.34 -4.87
CA PHE A 511 27.94 -41.37 -4.95
C PHE A 511 28.33 -40.06 -5.62
N TYR A 512 29.63 -39.75 -5.73
CA TYR A 512 30.12 -38.49 -6.30
C TYR A 512 30.90 -38.68 -7.61
N ARG A 513 31.06 -39.93 -8.07
CA ARG A 513 31.78 -40.21 -9.30
C ARG A 513 31.01 -39.68 -10.52
N GLY A 514 31.61 -38.73 -11.23
CA GLY A 514 31.02 -38.12 -12.42
C GLY A 514 30.17 -36.88 -12.14
N ILE A 515 30.25 -36.30 -10.94
CA ILE A 515 29.48 -35.10 -10.54
C ILE A 515 29.77 -33.84 -11.37
N LEU A 516 30.94 -33.75 -12.01
CA LEU A 516 31.35 -32.58 -12.78
C LEU A 516 30.38 -32.25 -13.94
N ALA A 517 29.92 -33.26 -14.67
CA ALA A 517 28.98 -33.05 -15.78
C ALA A 517 27.61 -32.53 -15.31
N PRO A 518 26.97 -33.12 -14.26
CA PRO A 518 25.81 -32.53 -13.59
C PRO A 518 26.02 -31.09 -13.13
N ILE A 519 27.16 -30.76 -12.52
CA ILE A 519 27.49 -29.38 -12.09
C ILE A 519 27.49 -28.43 -13.29
N LEU A 520 28.20 -28.78 -14.36
CA LEU A 520 28.29 -27.95 -15.57
C LEU A 520 26.92 -27.74 -16.25
N MET A 521 25.98 -28.68 -16.09
CA MET A 521 24.66 -28.60 -16.71
C MET A 521 23.62 -27.87 -15.85
N GLU A 522 23.57 -28.14 -14.54
CA GLU A 522 22.54 -27.60 -13.65
C GLU A 522 22.91 -26.20 -13.12
N THR A 523 24.19 -25.81 -13.11
CA THR A 523 24.62 -24.47 -12.67
C THR A 523 24.05 -23.35 -13.57
N PRO A 524 24.22 -23.39 -14.92
CA PRO A 524 23.63 -22.37 -15.80
C PRO A 524 22.10 -22.35 -15.72
N LYS A 525 21.50 -23.54 -15.55
CA LYS A 525 20.06 -23.73 -15.37
C LYS A 525 19.53 -22.96 -14.17
N ARG A 526 20.12 -23.16 -12.98
CA ARG A 526 19.68 -22.47 -11.74
C ARG A 526 19.99 -20.98 -11.78
N ALA A 527 21.16 -20.59 -12.31
CA ALA A 527 21.52 -19.19 -12.49
C ALA A 527 20.49 -18.45 -13.35
N THR A 528 20.11 -19.04 -14.49
CA THR A 528 19.10 -18.46 -15.39
C THR A 528 17.73 -18.40 -14.72
N LYS A 529 17.30 -19.47 -14.04
CA LYS A 529 15.99 -19.54 -13.37
C LYS A 529 15.75 -18.37 -12.42
N PHE A 530 16.64 -18.14 -11.44
CA PHE A 530 16.40 -17.09 -10.43
C PHE A 530 16.53 -15.69 -11.01
N THR A 531 17.55 -15.47 -11.84
CA THR A 531 17.80 -14.17 -12.48
C THR A 531 16.67 -13.78 -13.42
N ALA A 532 16.14 -14.73 -14.20
CA ALA A 532 15.00 -14.49 -15.08
C ALA A 532 13.74 -14.21 -14.25
N ASN A 533 13.48 -14.94 -13.17
CA ASN A 533 12.31 -14.71 -12.32
C ASN A 533 12.29 -13.29 -11.74
N ASP A 534 13.43 -12.77 -11.29
CA ASP A 534 13.50 -11.39 -10.81
C ASP A 534 13.37 -10.36 -11.95
N SER A 535 14.03 -10.60 -13.08
CA SER A 535 13.96 -9.70 -14.24
C SER A 535 12.53 -9.58 -14.77
N TRP A 536 11.81 -10.70 -14.87
CA TRP A 536 10.39 -10.70 -15.22
C TRP A 536 9.52 -10.06 -14.15
N ALA A 537 9.88 -10.18 -12.87
CA ALA A 537 9.15 -9.50 -11.81
C ALA A 537 9.31 -7.98 -11.87
N LYS A 538 10.50 -7.47 -12.22
CA LYS A 538 10.73 -6.04 -12.50
C LYS A 538 9.88 -5.58 -13.69
N PHE A 539 9.95 -6.30 -14.80
CA PHE A 539 9.18 -6.01 -16.01
C PHE A 539 7.67 -5.99 -15.76
N TYR A 540 7.12 -7.03 -15.11
CA TYR A 540 5.68 -7.08 -14.84
C TYR A 540 5.24 -6.08 -13.75
N ALA A 541 6.10 -5.74 -12.79
CA ALA A 541 5.80 -4.68 -11.83
C ALA A 541 5.63 -3.32 -12.53
N GLU A 542 6.47 -3.04 -13.53
CA GLU A 542 6.36 -1.85 -14.38
C GLU A 542 5.10 -1.88 -15.27
N VAL A 543 4.88 -2.99 -15.98
CA VAL A 543 3.74 -3.15 -16.89
C VAL A 543 2.40 -3.07 -16.15
N PHE A 544 2.29 -3.67 -14.96
CA PHE A 544 1.05 -3.68 -14.17
C PHE A 544 0.97 -2.56 -13.14
N GLN A 545 1.95 -1.64 -13.10
CA GLN A 545 2.02 -0.53 -12.14
C GLN A 545 1.83 -0.99 -10.67
N THR A 546 2.31 -2.18 -10.33
CA THR A 546 2.15 -2.77 -9.00
C THR A 546 3.48 -2.81 -8.26
N GLN A 547 3.48 -2.27 -7.04
CA GLN A 547 4.65 -2.29 -6.15
C GLN A 547 4.69 -3.56 -5.27
N ARG A 548 3.66 -4.42 -5.33
CA ARG A 548 3.53 -5.60 -4.48
C ARG A 548 3.59 -6.87 -5.32
N ARG A 549 4.53 -7.76 -4.98
CA ARG A 549 4.45 -9.16 -5.43
C ARG A 549 3.31 -9.85 -4.70
N ASP A 550 2.27 -10.23 -5.44
CA ASP A 550 1.22 -11.12 -4.96
C ASP A 550 1.42 -12.53 -5.56
N GLN A 551 0.56 -13.47 -5.17
CA GLN A 551 0.68 -14.86 -5.65
C GLN A 551 0.52 -14.97 -7.17
N LYS A 552 -0.36 -14.15 -7.78
CA LYS A 552 -0.60 -14.15 -9.23
C LYS A 552 0.65 -13.72 -9.98
N LEU A 553 1.29 -12.64 -9.51
CA LEU A 553 2.54 -12.15 -10.05
C LEU A 553 3.67 -13.18 -9.87
N ALA A 554 3.77 -13.83 -8.72
CA ALA A 554 4.78 -14.88 -8.48
C ALA A 554 4.60 -16.10 -9.40
N ILE A 555 3.37 -16.50 -9.70
CA ILE A 555 3.06 -17.55 -10.68
C ILE A 555 3.49 -17.11 -12.08
N LEU A 556 3.15 -15.88 -12.47
CA LEU A 556 3.46 -15.34 -13.79
C LEU A 556 4.97 -15.17 -14.01
N THR A 557 5.70 -14.60 -13.05
CA THR A 557 7.16 -14.44 -13.12
C THR A 557 7.85 -15.79 -13.15
N GLY A 558 7.35 -16.76 -12.37
CA GLY A 558 7.83 -18.13 -12.38
C GLY A 558 7.62 -18.82 -13.73
N ALA A 559 6.44 -18.66 -14.33
CA ALA A 559 6.14 -19.17 -15.67
C ALA A 559 7.11 -18.58 -16.72
N SER A 560 7.28 -17.26 -16.75
CA SER A 560 8.18 -16.58 -17.67
C SER A 560 9.64 -16.96 -17.46
N ALA A 561 10.07 -17.12 -16.20
CA ALA A 561 11.40 -17.64 -15.89
C ALA A 561 11.61 -19.06 -16.42
N GLY A 562 10.62 -19.93 -16.31
CA GLY A 562 10.67 -21.29 -16.86
C GLY A 562 10.77 -21.31 -18.39
N ALA A 563 10.07 -20.40 -19.07
CA ALA A 563 10.21 -20.22 -20.51
C ALA A 563 11.64 -19.76 -20.88
N THR A 564 12.18 -18.77 -20.19
CA THR A 564 13.56 -18.28 -20.41
C THR A 564 14.61 -19.35 -20.12
N GLU A 565 14.48 -20.07 -19.00
CA GLU A 565 15.35 -21.18 -18.61
C GLU A 565 15.40 -22.27 -19.69
N SER A 566 14.27 -22.59 -20.32
CA SER A 566 14.20 -23.63 -21.34
C SER A 566 15.04 -23.31 -22.59
N ILE A 567 15.19 -22.04 -22.96
CA ILE A 567 16.03 -21.62 -24.11
C ILE A 567 17.50 -21.97 -23.85
N VAL A 568 17.95 -21.82 -22.61
CA VAL A 568 19.33 -22.12 -22.22
C VAL A 568 19.52 -23.62 -22.04
N VAL A 569 18.55 -24.32 -21.47
CA VAL A 569 18.71 -25.70 -20.98
C VAL A 569 18.50 -26.77 -22.06
N VAL A 570 17.66 -26.50 -23.07
CA VAL A 570 17.27 -27.50 -24.07
C VAL A 570 18.47 -28.13 -24.81
N PRO A 571 19.47 -27.38 -25.29
CA PRO A 571 20.66 -27.96 -25.90
C PRO A 571 21.40 -28.95 -24.98
N PHE A 572 21.55 -28.60 -23.70
CA PHE A 572 22.24 -29.44 -22.72
C PHE A 572 21.44 -30.71 -22.39
N GLU A 573 20.11 -30.58 -22.25
CA GLU A 573 19.24 -31.73 -21.99
C GLU A 573 19.21 -32.70 -23.19
N LEU A 574 19.17 -32.19 -24.42
CA LEU A 574 19.22 -33.03 -25.62
C LEU A 574 20.53 -33.81 -25.70
N VAL A 575 21.67 -33.13 -25.52
CA VAL A 575 22.99 -33.78 -25.51
C VAL A 575 23.09 -34.83 -24.40
N LYS A 576 22.59 -34.51 -23.20
CA LYS A 576 22.54 -35.47 -22.08
C LYS A 576 21.72 -36.71 -22.45
N ILE A 577 20.55 -36.55 -23.07
CA ILE A 577 19.69 -37.67 -23.47
C ILE A 577 20.41 -38.55 -24.52
N ARG A 578 21.01 -37.96 -25.56
CA ARG A 578 21.73 -38.68 -26.61
C ARG A 578 22.95 -39.44 -26.09
N LEU A 579 23.64 -38.91 -25.09
CA LEU A 579 24.75 -39.60 -24.43
C LEU A 579 24.29 -40.75 -23.51
N GLN A 580 23.07 -40.68 -22.97
CA GLN A 580 22.52 -41.68 -22.05
C GLN A 580 21.72 -42.78 -22.75
N ASP A 581 21.23 -42.54 -23.96
CA ASP A 581 20.49 -43.51 -24.75
C ASP A 581 21.43 -44.59 -25.33
N LYS A 582 21.18 -45.85 -24.97
CA LYS A 582 21.98 -47.02 -25.40
C LYS A 582 22.03 -47.18 -26.92
N SER A 583 21.04 -46.68 -27.66
CA SER A 583 20.99 -46.80 -29.13
C SER A 583 21.93 -45.82 -29.85
N SER A 584 22.34 -44.75 -29.16
CA SER A 584 23.09 -43.63 -29.74
C SER A 584 24.38 -43.28 -28.98
N SER A 585 24.55 -43.74 -27.74
CA SER A 585 25.71 -43.42 -26.89
C SER A 585 27.06 -43.84 -27.48
N ALA A 586 27.11 -44.92 -28.27
CA ALA A 586 28.34 -45.38 -28.94
C ALA A 586 28.82 -44.45 -30.07
N ARG A 587 27.97 -43.52 -30.54
CA ARG A 587 28.27 -42.60 -31.65
C ARG A 587 29.01 -41.33 -31.21
N TYR A 588 29.10 -41.08 -29.91
CA TYR A 588 29.58 -39.82 -29.35
C TYR A 588 30.74 -40.05 -28.38
N LYS A 589 31.84 -39.32 -28.56
CA LYS A 589 33.03 -39.39 -27.69
C LYS A 589 32.91 -38.53 -26.43
N GLY A 590 31.88 -37.69 -26.35
CA GLY A 590 31.64 -36.79 -25.22
C GLY A 590 30.60 -35.71 -25.55
N VAL A 591 30.37 -34.80 -24.60
CA VAL A 591 29.37 -33.70 -24.69
C VAL A 591 29.62 -32.80 -25.91
N VAL A 592 30.86 -32.37 -26.12
CA VAL A 592 31.21 -31.47 -27.24
C VAL A 592 31.08 -32.17 -28.59
N ASP A 593 31.56 -33.41 -28.71
CA ASP A 593 31.44 -34.22 -29.94
C ASP A 593 29.97 -34.48 -30.31
N CYS A 594 29.13 -34.73 -29.30
CA CYS A 594 27.69 -34.88 -29.49
C CYS A 594 27.04 -33.59 -30.01
N ALA A 595 27.30 -32.45 -29.37
CA ALA A 595 26.76 -31.16 -29.80
C ALA A 595 27.20 -30.79 -31.23
N VAL A 596 28.49 -30.95 -31.55
CA VAL A 596 29.03 -30.63 -32.88
C VAL A 596 28.41 -31.52 -33.97
N LYS A 597 28.23 -32.82 -33.71
CA LYS A 597 27.59 -33.74 -34.66
C LYS A 597 26.12 -33.39 -34.90
N ILE A 598 25.37 -33.06 -33.85
CA ILE A 598 23.97 -32.62 -33.98
C ILE A 598 23.89 -31.36 -34.86
N VAL A 599 24.76 -30.37 -34.62
CA VAL A 599 24.79 -29.13 -35.39
C VAL A 599 25.17 -29.39 -36.86
N ARG A 600 26.09 -30.32 -37.12
CA ARG A 600 26.47 -30.70 -38.49
C ARG A 600 25.37 -31.47 -39.23
N GLU A 601 24.61 -32.31 -38.53
CA GLU A 601 23.58 -33.17 -39.14
C GLU A 601 22.24 -32.44 -39.34
N SER A 602 21.85 -31.56 -38.43
CA SER A 602 20.50 -30.94 -38.41
C SER A 602 20.51 -29.42 -38.29
N GLY A 603 21.69 -28.80 -38.41
CA GLY A 603 21.89 -27.37 -38.20
C GLY A 603 21.81 -26.95 -36.72
N PRO A 604 22.06 -25.67 -36.41
CA PRO A 604 22.03 -25.16 -35.03
C PRO A 604 20.69 -25.38 -34.30
N LEU A 605 19.57 -25.31 -35.04
CA LEU A 605 18.23 -25.54 -34.50
C LEU A 605 17.97 -27.01 -34.13
N GLY A 606 18.77 -27.95 -34.63
CA GLY A 606 18.72 -29.36 -34.23
C GLY A 606 18.97 -29.57 -32.73
N LEU A 607 19.74 -28.66 -32.09
CA LEU A 607 19.95 -28.66 -30.64
C LEU A 607 18.67 -28.37 -29.83
N TYR A 608 17.63 -27.86 -30.48
CA TYR A 608 16.34 -27.51 -29.90
C TYR A 608 15.26 -28.57 -30.14
N GLN A 609 15.65 -29.80 -30.50
CA GLN A 609 14.69 -30.90 -30.67
C GLN A 609 13.95 -31.21 -29.34
N GLY A 610 12.62 -31.11 -29.38
CA GLY A 610 11.76 -31.24 -28.19
C GLY A 610 11.70 -29.98 -27.32
N PHE A 611 11.96 -28.81 -27.91
CA PHE A 611 11.83 -27.50 -27.26
C PHE A 611 10.46 -27.30 -26.62
N GLU A 612 9.36 -27.49 -27.36
CA GLU A 612 8.00 -27.24 -26.87
C GLU A 612 7.69 -28.02 -25.58
N SER A 613 7.94 -29.34 -25.57
CA SER A 613 7.67 -30.16 -24.40
C SER A 613 8.59 -29.81 -23.21
N THR A 614 9.78 -29.26 -23.48
CA THR A 614 10.71 -28.78 -22.46
C THR A 614 10.33 -27.41 -21.91
N VAL A 615 9.78 -26.53 -22.74
CA VAL A 615 9.24 -25.21 -22.34
C VAL A 615 8.11 -25.43 -21.34
N TRP A 616 7.09 -26.20 -21.70
CA TRP A 616 5.94 -26.45 -20.81
C TRP A 616 6.32 -27.12 -19.50
N ARG A 617 7.23 -28.07 -19.55
CA ARG A 617 7.83 -28.67 -18.35
C ARG A 617 8.38 -27.56 -17.44
N HIS A 618 9.29 -26.71 -17.92
CA HIS A 618 9.90 -25.68 -17.07
C HIS A 618 8.92 -24.59 -16.64
N ILE A 619 7.98 -24.17 -17.49
CA ILE A 619 6.91 -23.22 -17.14
C ILE A 619 6.13 -23.73 -15.93
N VAL A 620 5.59 -24.94 -16.01
CA VAL A 620 4.68 -25.48 -14.99
C VAL A 620 5.43 -25.73 -13.67
N TRP A 621 6.67 -26.22 -13.74
CA TRP A 621 7.46 -26.44 -12.54
C TRP A 621 7.81 -25.12 -11.83
N ASN A 622 8.26 -24.10 -12.56
CA ASN A 622 8.65 -22.82 -11.97
C ASN A 622 7.45 -22.00 -11.48
N ALA A 623 6.33 -22.00 -12.22
CA ALA A 623 5.08 -21.39 -11.78
C ALA A 623 4.60 -22.01 -10.45
N GLY A 624 4.63 -23.34 -10.36
CA GLY A 624 4.31 -24.07 -9.13
C GLY A 624 5.26 -23.78 -7.98
N TYR A 625 6.57 -23.79 -8.26
CA TYR A 625 7.61 -23.54 -7.26
C TYR A 625 7.51 -22.13 -6.67
N PHE A 626 7.58 -21.08 -7.49
CA PHE A 626 7.57 -19.69 -7.02
C PHE A 626 6.20 -19.25 -6.50
N GLY A 627 5.10 -19.67 -7.15
CA GLY A 627 3.74 -19.39 -6.68
C GLY A 627 3.43 -19.99 -5.32
N CYS A 628 3.96 -21.18 -5.03
CA CYS A 628 3.76 -21.85 -3.75
C CYS A 628 4.64 -21.26 -2.64
N ILE A 629 5.92 -20.97 -2.91
CA ILE A 629 6.84 -20.36 -1.93
C ILE A 629 6.26 -19.08 -1.35
N PHE A 630 5.67 -18.24 -2.21
CA PHE A 630 5.03 -17.00 -1.78
C PHE A 630 3.95 -17.26 -0.72
N GLN A 631 3.05 -18.20 -0.98
CA GLN A 631 1.97 -18.55 -0.07
C GLN A 631 2.51 -19.19 1.23
N VAL A 632 3.46 -20.12 1.11
CA VAL A 632 4.01 -20.84 2.27
C VAL A 632 4.74 -19.87 3.20
N ARG A 633 5.55 -18.96 2.66
CA ARG A 633 6.20 -17.90 3.46
C ARG A 633 5.20 -17.02 4.20
N SER A 634 4.02 -16.76 3.61
CA SER A 634 2.98 -15.98 4.27
C SER A 634 2.26 -16.72 5.41
N LEU A 635 2.35 -18.05 5.44
CA LEU A 635 1.73 -18.91 6.46
C LEU A 635 2.69 -19.33 7.57
N LEU A 636 4.00 -19.26 7.33
CA LEU A 636 5.02 -19.58 8.33
C LEU A 636 5.17 -18.43 9.34
N PRO A 637 5.45 -18.73 10.62
CA PRO A 637 5.79 -17.71 11.61
C PRO A 637 6.94 -16.82 11.13
N THR A 638 6.88 -15.53 11.40
CA THR A 638 8.00 -14.62 11.15
C THR A 638 9.22 -15.09 11.95
N ALA A 639 10.38 -15.12 11.30
CA ALA A 639 11.59 -15.61 11.92
C ALA A 639 12.42 -14.45 12.47
N ASP A 640 12.65 -14.46 13.79
CA ASP A 640 13.41 -13.41 14.48
C ASP A 640 14.93 -13.68 14.49
N THR A 641 15.37 -14.81 13.94
CA THR A 641 16.79 -15.21 13.89
C THR A 641 17.19 -15.66 12.49
N LYS A 642 18.47 -15.49 12.13
CA LYS A 642 19.03 -16.01 10.85
C LYS A 642 18.77 -17.51 10.68
N LYS A 643 18.82 -18.26 11.79
CA LYS A 643 18.49 -19.69 11.82
C LYS A 643 17.01 -19.93 11.51
N GLY A 644 16.10 -19.11 12.06
CA GLY A 644 14.68 -19.14 11.75
C GLY A 644 14.40 -18.84 10.28
N THR A 645 15.05 -17.82 9.69
CA THR A 645 14.89 -17.47 8.28
C THR A 645 15.37 -18.60 7.38
N MET A 646 16.51 -19.21 7.70
CA MET A 646 17.03 -20.38 7.01
C MET A 646 16.06 -21.56 7.08
N VAL A 647 15.45 -21.81 8.25
CA VAL A 647 14.44 -22.87 8.42
C VAL A 647 13.18 -22.58 7.60
N ASN A 648 12.69 -21.34 7.62
CA ASN A 648 11.52 -20.93 6.85
C ASN A 648 11.76 -21.06 5.33
N ASP A 649 12.94 -20.68 4.85
CA ASP A 649 13.33 -20.83 3.45
C ASP A 649 13.51 -22.31 3.07
N LEU A 650 14.06 -23.13 3.97
CA LEU A 650 14.15 -24.56 3.75
C LEU A 650 12.75 -25.19 3.63
N ILE A 651 11.81 -24.81 4.50
CA ILE A 651 10.42 -25.30 4.46
C ILE A 651 9.72 -24.81 3.20
N ALA A 652 9.73 -23.51 2.94
CA ALA A 652 9.07 -22.92 1.78
C ALA A 652 9.60 -23.47 0.47
N GLY A 653 10.94 -23.56 0.33
CA GLY A 653 11.57 -24.14 -0.84
C GLY A 653 11.30 -25.65 -1.00
N SER A 654 11.18 -26.38 0.11
CA SER A 654 10.84 -27.82 0.06
C SER A 654 9.39 -28.09 -0.34
N VAL A 655 8.46 -27.29 0.18
CA VAL A 655 7.05 -27.34 -0.22
C VAL A 655 6.92 -26.90 -1.69
N GLY A 656 7.58 -25.81 -2.08
CA GLY A 656 7.63 -25.36 -3.47
C GLY A 656 8.20 -26.42 -4.41
N GLY A 657 9.28 -27.11 -4.02
CA GLY A 657 9.85 -28.22 -4.77
C GLY A 657 8.88 -29.39 -4.94
N THR A 658 8.12 -29.70 -3.89
CA THR A 658 7.06 -30.73 -3.92
C THR A 658 5.94 -30.35 -4.89
N VAL A 659 5.39 -29.14 -4.75
CA VAL A 659 4.29 -28.66 -5.60
C VAL A 659 4.72 -28.54 -7.06
N GLY A 660 5.89 -27.96 -7.33
CA GLY A 660 6.45 -27.89 -8.67
C GLY A 660 6.60 -29.28 -9.28
N THR A 661 7.10 -30.27 -8.54
CA THR A 661 7.23 -31.65 -9.04
C THR A 661 5.90 -32.34 -9.28
N LEU A 662 4.90 -32.13 -8.42
CA LEU A 662 3.54 -32.64 -8.63
C LEU A 662 2.98 -32.13 -9.95
N LEU A 663 2.98 -30.80 -10.14
CA LEU A 663 2.43 -30.17 -11.34
C LEU A 663 3.18 -30.55 -12.62
N ASN A 664 4.50 -30.69 -12.54
CA ASN A 664 5.35 -30.97 -13.69
C ASN A 664 5.34 -32.43 -14.16
N THR A 665 5.13 -33.40 -13.25
CA THR A 665 5.36 -34.82 -13.54
C THR A 665 4.61 -35.34 -14.79
N PRO A 666 3.34 -34.95 -15.06
CA PRO A 666 2.65 -35.31 -16.30
C PRO A 666 3.37 -34.84 -17.57
N PHE A 667 3.84 -33.59 -17.60
CA PHE A 667 4.60 -33.02 -18.73
C PHE A 667 5.91 -33.76 -18.94
N ASP A 668 6.54 -34.15 -17.84
CA ASP A 668 7.78 -34.89 -17.83
C ASP A 668 7.64 -36.31 -18.42
N VAL A 669 6.55 -37.01 -18.08
CA VAL A 669 6.22 -38.33 -18.65
C VAL A 669 6.02 -38.21 -20.15
N VAL A 670 5.22 -37.24 -20.60
CA VAL A 670 4.92 -37.05 -22.02
C VAL A 670 6.15 -36.58 -22.80
N LYS A 671 6.93 -35.63 -22.27
CA LYS A 671 8.21 -35.21 -22.84
C LYS A 671 9.14 -36.39 -23.09
N SER A 672 9.28 -37.28 -22.11
CA SER A 672 10.17 -38.45 -22.26
C SER A 672 9.74 -39.38 -23.39
N ARG A 673 8.43 -39.46 -23.70
CA ARG A 673 7.88 -40.25 -24.82
C ARG A 673 8.04 -39.54 -26.16
N ILE A 674 7.86 -38.21 -26.19
CA ILE A 674 8.10 -37.39 -27.39
C ILE A 674 9.57 -37.46 -27.80
N GLN A 675 10.49 -37.48 -26.83
CA GLN A 675 11.94 -37.45 -27.07
C GLN A 675 12.60 -38.84 -27.16
N SER A 676 11.90 -39.93 -26.87
CA SER A 676 12.47 -41.29 -26.96
C SER A 676 12.45 -41.82 -28.40
N THR A 677 13.61 -42.13 -28.97
CA THR A 677 13.77 -42.62 -30.35
C THR A 677 13.56 -44.12 -30.55
N THR A 678 13.18 -44.88 -29.52
CA THR A 678 13.06 -46.35 -29.60
C THR A 678 11.63 -46.82 -29.29
N GLY A 679 10.85 -47.12 -30.35
CA GLY A 679 9.76 -48.09 -30.30
C GLY A 679 8.35 -47.60 -29.92
N ALA A 680 8.07 -46.30 -29.87
CA ALA A 680 6.68 -45.83 -29.71
C ALA A 680 5.98 -45.80 -31.08
N LYS A 681 4.86 -46.52 -31.18
CA LYS A 681 4.10 -46.74 -32.43
C LYS A 681 3.49 -45.48 -33.05
N GLU A 682 3.48 -44.33 -32.36
CA GLU A 682 2.84 -43.11 -32.87
C GLU A 682 3.52 -41.85 -32.32
N THR A 683 3.85 -40.91 -33.21
CA THR A 683 4.39 -39.59 -32.87
C THR A 683 3.32 -38.72 -32.22
N LEU A 684 3.50 -38.36 -30.95
CA LEU A 684 2.73 -37.30 -30.29
C LEU A 684 3.31 -35.95 -30.73
N PRO A 685 2.56 -35.09 -31.44
CA PRO A 685 3.11 -33.85 -31.97
C PRO A 685 3.28 -32.74 -30.91
N TRP A 686 2.44 -32.71 -29.85
CA TRP A 686 2.42 -31.64 -28.84
C TRP A 686 2.19 -32.15 -27.42
N VAL A 687 2.80 -31.52 -26.40
CA VAL A 687 2.77 -32.02 -25.01
C VAL A 687 1.35 -32.14 -24.45
N TRP A 688 0.48 -31.16 -24.70
CA TRP A 688 -0.90 -31.15 -24.18
C TRP A 688 -1.75 -32.27 -24.78
N SER A 689 -1.63 -32.49 -26.10
CA SER A 689 -2.28 -33.60 -26.78
C SER A 689 -1.78 -34.96 -26.26
N GLY A 690 -0.47 -35.04 -25.94
CA GLY A 690 0.13 -36.22 -25.34
C GLY A 690 -0.36 -36.52 -23.93
N ILE A 691 -0.55 -35.50 -23.09
CA ILE A 691 -1.11 -35.67 -21.75
C ILE A 691 -2.53 -36.23 -21.84
N LEU A 692 -3.37 -35.65 -22.70
CA LEU A 692 -4.75 -36.10 -22.88
C LEU A 692 -4.81 -37.54 -23.40
N LYS A 693 -3.92 -37.89 -24.32
CA LYS A 693 -3.83 -39.26 -24.86
C LYS A 693 -3.42 -40.27 -23.80
N VAL A 694 -2.33 -40.02 -23.07
CA VAL A 694 -1.87 -40.90 -21.99
C VAL A 694 -2.93 -41.03 -20.89
N TYR A 695 -3.63 -39.94 -20.56
CA TYR A 695 -4.77 -39.97 -19.64
C TYR A 695 -5.89 -40.89 -20.12
N ARG A 696 -6.29 -40.79 -21.40
CA ARG A 696 -7.36 -41.61 -21.99
C ARG A 696 -6.98 -43.09 -22.14
N GLU A 697 -5.74 -43.37 -22.51
CA GLU A 697 -5.30 -44.72 -22.87
C GLU A 697 -4.71 -45.52 -21.69
N GLU A 698 -4.03 -44.85 -20.76
CA GLU A 698 -3.29 -45.49 -19.65
C GLU A 698 -3.72 -45.01 -18.26
N GLY A 699 -4.61 -44.02 -18.19
CA GLY A 699 -5.15 -43.48 -16.94
C GLY A 699 -4.20 -42.54 -16.19
N VAL A 700 -4.71 -41.96 -15.09
CA VAL A 700 -4.00 -40.95 -14.27
C VAL A 700 -2.69 -41.50 -13.69
N ALA A 701 -2.65 -42.78 -13.29
CA ALA A 701 -1.46 -43.37 -12.68
C ALA A 701 -0.24 -43.36 -13.61
N ALA A 702 -0.46 -43.48 -14.93
CA ALA A 702 0.60 -43.43 -15.92
C ALA A 702 1.25 -42.04 -16.03
N LEU A 703 0.48 -40.97 -15.86
CA LEU A 703 0.98 -39.58 -15.88
C LEU A 703 1.88 -39.25 -14.68
N TYR A 704 1.73 -39.97 -13.56
CA TYR A 704 2.52 -39.77 -12.35
C TYR A 704 3.58 -40.85 -12.13
N LYS A 705 3.93 -41.60 -13.17
CA LYS A 705 4.97 -42.61 -13.12
C LYS A 705 6.31 -42.01 -12.70
N GLY A 706 6.86 -42.53 -11.60
CA GLY A 706 8.13 -42.08 -11.04
C GLY A 706 8.04 -40.80 -10.20
N LEU A 707 6.83 -40.39 -9.78
CA LEU A 707 6.63 -39.22 -8.91
C LEU A 707 7.41 -39.31 -7.60
N VAL A 708 7.33 -40.44 -6.88
CA VAL A 708 7.92 -40.58 -5.54
C VAL A 708 9.45 -40.34 -5.54
N PRO A 709 10.26 -40.99 -6.39
CA PRO A 709 11.68 -40.66 -6.50
C PRO A 709 11.97 -39.22 -6.91
N LYS A 710 11.07 -38.57 -7.68
CA LYS A 710 11.23 -37.17 -8.07
C LYS A 710 10.98 -36.23 -6.89
N VAL A 711 9.90 -36.42 -6.13
CA VAL A 711 9.59 -35.59 -4.95
C VAL A 711 10.72 -35.70 -3.92
N MET A 712 11.20 -36.92 -3.65
CA MET A 712 12.31 -37.16 -2.72
C MET A 712 13.62 -36.47 -3.11
N ARG A 713 13.81 -36.12 -4.39
CA ARG A 713 14.96 -35.33 -4.86
C ARG A 713 14.63 -33.84 -4.87
N PHE A 714 13.53 -33.45 -5.49
CA PHE A 714 13.27 -32.04 -5.80
C PHE A 714 12.69 -31.27 -4.63
N ALA A 715 12.05 -31.93 -3.66
CA ALA A 715 11.61 -31.28 -2.42
C ALA A 715 12.83 -30.77 -1.61
N PRO A 716 13.72 -31.62 -1.07
CA PRO A 716 14.88 -31.13 -0.32
C PRO A 716 15.81 -30.26 -1.18
N GLY A 717 15.99 -30.60 -2.47
CA GLY A 717 16.77 -29.77 -3.39
C GLY A 717 16.19 -28.36 -3.58
N GLY A 718 14.86 -28.24 -3.65
CA GLY A 718 14.17 -26.95 -3.71
C GLY A 718 14.37 -26.10 -2.46
N GLY A 719 14.43 -26.72 -1.28
CA GLY A 719 14.72 -26.06 -0.01
C GLY A 719 16.18 -25.57 0.07
N ILE A 720 17.14 -26.46 -0.19
CA ILE A 720 18.58 -26.13 -0.20
C ILE A 720 18.87 -24.98 -1.16
N MET A 721 18.32 -25.08 -2.37
CA MET A 721 18.51 -24.08 -3.41
C MET A 721 17.99 -22.71 -2.97
N LEU A 722 16.81 -22.65 -2.34
CA LEU A 722 16.25 -21.39 -1.86
C LEU A 722 17.10 -20.79 -0.73
N VAL A 723 17.50 -21.61 0.24
CA VAL A 723 18.35 -21.19 1.37
C VAL A 723 19.68 -20.60 0.88
N VAL A 724 20.37 -21.32 -0.01
CA VAL A 724 21.67 -20.88 -0.53
C VAL A 724 21.50 -19.64 -1.41
N TYR A 725 20.44 -19.58 -2.22
CA TYR A 725 20.16 -18.40 -3.02
C TYR A 725 19.92 -17.17 -2.13
N SER A 726 19.01 -17.26 -1.15
CA SER A 726 18.74 -16.16 -0.21
C SER A 726 20.02 -15.73 0.52
N PHE A 727 20.78 -16.69 1.07
CA PHE A 727 22.04 -16.41 1.76
C PHE A 727 23.07 -15.71 0.87
N MET A 728 23.21 -16.14 -0.39
CA MET A 728 24.14 -15.54 -1.33
C MET A 728 23.71 -14.15 -1.77
N ILE A 729 22.40 -13.92 -1.95
CA ILE A 729 21.89 -12.58 -2.22
C ILE A 729 22.22 -11.66 -1.04
N ASP A 730 21.91 -12.08 0.19
CA ASP A 730 22.22 -11.30 1.39
C ASP A 730 23.71 -10.98 1.49
N LEU A 731 24.57 -11.98 1.26
CA LEU A 731 26.03 -11.82 1.30
C LEU A 731 26.55 -10.86 0.23
N LEU A 732 25.96 -10.88 -0.97
CA LEU A 732 26.39 -10.06 -2.09
C LEU A 732 25.84 -8.62 -2.02
N THR A 733 24.75 -8.38 -1.30
CA THR A 733 24.13 -7.06 -1.13
C THR A 733 24.52 -6.34 0.17
N THR A 734 25.13 -7.02 1.14
CA THR A 734 25.59 -6.42 2.42
C THR A 734 27.06 -5.93 2.40
N ARG A 735 27.70 -5.90 1.22
CA ARG A 735 29.11 -5.52 1.06
C ARG A 735 29.35 -4.12 0.45
N GLU A 736 28.34 -3.25 0.46
CA GLU A 736 28.50 -1.84 0.09
C GLU A 736 28.44 -0.94 1.32
#